data_AF-A0A849ZH59-F1
#
_entry.id   AF-A0A849ZH59-F1
#
_cell.length_a   1.000
_cell.length_b   1.000
_cell.length_c   1.000
_cell.angle_alpha   90.00
_cell.angle_beta   90.00
_cell.angle_gamma   90.00
#
_symmetry.space_group_name_H-M   'P 1'
#
loop_
_entity.id
_entity.type
_entity.pdbx_description
1 polymer ?
#
loop_
_entity_poly.entity_id
_entity_poly.type
_entity_poly.pdbx_seq_one_letter_code
_entity_poly.pdbx_strand_id
1 'polypeptide(L)'
;MASLSGSAETFPDGFGRFGRINEDGLLTLLVTPTHFETFPTEPDLRGTFGLGTGTASVVSLDATQKTLAISGGSPGEPSQIRYTLLYPGFSATFGTQMEIRFTGSTFIAQREPAQTGRTRHWILVRAQSASCNPILIAFRSGFNPASWSMTANTLTVQDPGGIGEVRILTPRGIASLPANLPASALSALIDDCETWAAREIPVLTSFTSAITSGREAVRFTEQFTASGPFVAPVSPVLAFAMSHGYPASVEGGITNTNCLTAQGPFAHVSGTSASYELPLPPIEERGYLRPPGQAARQVLLNDLVGHLAGPWVTNAVDMAYAGMTNAAVAWPLLTPANQAAITNAWNTYLSTGFTMPPYAPGTPKQPWNEETEPFTGESYIWTYHITGVGPHRYDIDWGNALPLLGLQAYATRSGDWPFVSTRWNAVQRIYRYFDLGHDWCWMTVVNGDHGWSTGTGDPYAATLAGTIACVKMARALGQSALEEKFAAHVARICVGYVARLWYTDWARAQGLIGSQSLVLGFMENEAFTRAVLGTQDPWGASNILSADGVIHTTYAPFIEFGGNALQQYEDRYAAAYPAWYDGSQVYPFTTTYNGNSVYVAFPHIFGRTLLGESTATLWNYVDSCESNRNNAWIGPPVIAEILARDTPMLLTQWQPARLVDAVWSPTQGRAALEFDLLQSTDWRLTARLTSTEQPIDVLVNGSSVPFSITGDSLSIQQTVNGSVQVEVVFSAAPPDLIIDNTDAEFSTAGSWPSSANSGHYLTNSLYHFGDGGASSATWRPSIPRAGFYDVYAWWVASSNRATAAPYEVTHAGGTTSTPQNQTINGSQWVLLGRFIFDAGTAGAVVLRSSVPGTQVVSADAVRFTYASPVPAGLVLLGAD
;
A
#
# COMPACT_ATOMS: atom_id res chain seq x y z
N MET A 1 -2.43 0.85 -29.28
CA MET A 1 -3.56 1.79 -29.17
C MET A 1 -4.80 1.14 -29.75
N ALA A 2 -5.79 0.81 -28.93
CA ALA A 2 -7.16 0.51 -29.34
C ALA A 2 -8.06 1.13 -28.26
N SER A 3 -8.79 2.18 -28.59
CA SER A 3 -9.77 2.81 -27.71
C SER A 3 -10.97 1.88 -27.59
N LEU A 4 -11.13 1.22 -26.45
CA LEU A 4 -12.35 0.51 -26.11
C LEU A 4 -13.37 1.56 -25.66
N SER A 5 -14.28 1.93 -26.56
CA SER A 5 -15.46 2.72 -26.23
C SER A 5 -16.52 1.77 -25.65
N GLY A 6 -16.41 1.45 -24.36
CA GLY A 6 -17.49 0.84 -23.58
C GLY A 6 -18.50 1.91 -23.17
N SER A 7 -19.79 1.58 -23.25
CA SER A 7 -20.87 2.41 -22.72
C SER A 7 -20.67 2.62 -21.21
N ALA A 8 -20.78 3.87 -20.73
CA ALA A 8 -20.69 4.19 -19.31
C ALA A 8 -21.68 3.33 -18.50
N GLU A 9 -21.17 2.39 -17.70
CA GLU A 9 -21.98 1.69 -16.72
C GLU A 9 -22.32 2.65 -15.58
N THR A 10 -23.61 2.73 -15.24
CA THR A 10 -24.10 3.52 -14.12
C THR A 10 -24.22 2.63 -12.89
N PHE A 11 -23.39 2.86 -11.88
CA PHE A 11 -23.50 2.18 -10.59
C PHE A 11 -24.35 3.01 -9.65
N PRO A 12 -25.37 2.40 -8.98
CA PRO A 12 -26.07 3.06 -7.90
C PRO A 12 -25.16 3.09 -6.67
N ASP A 13 -24.24 4.05 -6.63
CA ASP A 13 -23.37 4.25 -5.48
C ASP A 13 -24.15 4.90 -4.33
N GLY A 14 -23.87 4.46 -3.11
CA GLY A 14 -24.43 5.04 -1.90
C GLY A 14 -23.37 5.80 -1.13
N PHE A 15 -23.74 6.90 -0.49
CA PHE A 15 -23.02 7.36 0.69
C PHE A 15 -23.28 6.28 1.76
N GLY A 16 -22.29 5.48 2.15
CA GLY A 16 -22.35 4.46 3.22
C GLY A 16 -23.60 3.58 3.21
N ARG A 17 -23.50 2.38 2.63
CA ARG A 17 -24.53 1.35 2.79
C ARG A 17 -23.99 0.28 3.73
N PHE A 18 -24.40 0.28 4.99
CA PHE A 18 -24.60 -0.90 5.83
C PHE A 18 -25.19 -0.44 7.17
N GLY A 19 -26.16 -1.17 7.69
CA GLY A 19 -26.82 -0.85 8.96
C GLY A 19 -27.90 -1.87 9.25
N ARG A 20 -27.71 -2.67 10.29
CA ARG A 20 -28.62 -3.75 10.66
C ARG A 20 -29.62 -3.36 11.73
N ILE A 21 -30.80 -3.97 11.59
CA ILE A 21 -31.79 -4.20 12.65
C ILE A 21 -31.49 -5.57 13.24
N ASN A 22 -31.70 -5.81 14.55
CA ASN A 22 -32.16 -7.11 15.02
C ASN A 22 -32.89 -7.10 16.40
N GLU A 23 -33.97 -7.91 16.41
CA GLU A 23 -34.71 -8.62 17.49
C GLU A 23 -35.77 -7.98 18.42
N ASP A 24 -35.91 -6.65 18.54
CA ASP A 24 -36.97 -6.03 19.38
C ASP A 24 -37.84 -4.97 18.69
N GLY A 25 -37.66 -4.75 17.38
CA GLY A 25 -38.59 -3.95 16.56
C GLY A 25 -38.58 -2.44 16.86
N LEU A 26 -37.52 -1.92 17.47
CA LEU A 26 -37.37 -0.50 17.84
C LEU A 26 -36.09 0.12 17.27
N LEU A 27 -36.22 1.13 16.40
CA LEU A 27 -35.10 1.99 16.01
C LEU A 27 -34.84 3.02 17.11
N THR A 28 -33.69 2.93 17.77
CA THR A 28 -33.22 3.95 18.72
C THR A 28 -32.20 4.86 18.04
N LEU A 29 -32.48 6.17 18.02
CA LEU A 29 -31.63 7.20 17.39
C LEU A 29 -30.47 7.59 18.34
N LEU A 30 -29.25 7.17 18.02
CA LEU A 30 -28.00 7.74 18.53
C LEU A 30 -27.53 8.83 17.57
N VAL A 31 -27.23 10.02 18.08
CA VAL A 31 -26.74 11.11 17.23
C VAL A 31 -25.22 10.97 17.09
N THR A 32 -24.81 10.16 16.11
CA THR A 32 -23.53 10.28 15.38
C THR A 32 -23.78 9.63 14.00
N PRO A 33 -23.91 10.41 12.91
CA PRO A 33 -24.73 9.99 11.78
C PRO A 33 -23.93 9.21 10.75
N THR A 34 -23.68 7.95 11.06
CA THR A 34 -23.39 6.88 10.09
C THR A 34 -23.88 5.52 10.59
N HIS A 35 -24.33 5.42 11.87
CA HIS A 35 -24.91 4.21 12.48
C HIS A 35 -26.19 4.43 13.29
N PHE A 36 -27.12 3.48 13.19
CA PHE A 36 -28.21 3.28 14.15
C PHE A 36 -28.02 1.93 14.86
N GLU A 37 -27.57 1.95 16.12
CA GLU A 37 -27.41 0.74 16.95
C GLU A 37 -27.92 0.93 18.38
N THR A 38 -28.39 -0.16 18.99
CA THR A 38 -28.77 -0.28 20.41
C THR A 38 -27.61 -0.89 21.21
N PHE A 39 -27.08 -0.18 22.22
CA PHE A 39 -25.99 -0.67 23.07
C PHE A 39 -26.47 -1.12 24.48
N PRO A 40 -26.02 -2.29 24.99
CA PRO A 40 -26.30 -2.75 26.35
C PRO A 40 -25.51 -2.02 27.47
N THR A 41 -24.34 -1.44 27.21
CA THR A 41 -23.48 -0.83 28.26
C THR A 41 -22.50 0.22 27.71
N GLU A 42 -22.42 1.39 28.39
CA GLU A 42 -21.48 2.55 28.24
C GLU A 42 -21.90 3.74 27.32
N PRO A 43 -21.44 4.99 27.60
CA PRO A 43 -22.21 6.21 27.41
C PRO A 43 -21.66 7.16 26.33
N ASP A 44 -22.44 7.41 25.28
CA ASP A 44 -22.43 8.68 24.57
C ASP A 44 -23.80 8.91 23.90
N LEU A 45 -24.04 10.16 23.53
CA LEU A 45 -25.32 10.82 23.36
C LEU A 45 -26.41 10.06 22.56
N ARG A 46 -27.36 9.41 23.25
CA ARG A 46 -28.60 8.87 22.64
C ARG A 46 -29.66 9.95 22.62
N GLY A 47 -30.13 10.36 21.43
CA GLY A 47 -31.17 11.36 21.23
C GLY A 47 -32.55 10.74 21.10
N THR A 48 -33.31 10.59 22.19
CA THR A 48 -34.72 10.13 22.08
C THR A 48 -35.64 11.33 21.89
N PHE A 49 -36.39 11.37 20.79
CA PHE A 49 -37.47 12.34 20.61
C PHE A 49 -38.71 11.85 21.35
N GLY A 50 -39.23 12.61 22.30
CA GLY A 50 -40.59 12.34 22.81
C GLY A 50 -40.94 12.92 24.15
N LEU A 51 -42.23 13.24 24.30
CA LEU A 51 -42.95 13.45 25.56
C LEU A 51 -43.71 12.16 25.92
N GLY A 52 -43.47 11.57 27.08
CA GLY A 52 -44.32 10.48 27.60
C GLY A 52 -44.08 9.08 27.02
N THR A 53 -44.94 8.13 27.40
CA THR A 53 -44.83 6.67 27.21
C THR A 53 -45.07 6.16 25.77
N GLY A 54 -45.19 7.07 24.79
CA GLY A 54 -45.39 6.71 23.39
C GLY A 54 -44.06 6.41 22.71
N THR A 55 -43.97 5.28 22.01
CA THR A 55 -42.77 4.90 21.27
C THR A 55 -42.92 5.34 19.82
N ALA A 56 -42.00 6.20 19.37
CA ALA A 56 -41.82 6.51 17.96
C ALA A 56 -40.93 5.44 17.31
N SER A 57 -41.38 4.87 16.21
CA SER A 57 -40.65 3.85 15.46
C SER A 57 -40.37 4.34 14.06
N VAL A 58 -39.19 4.00 13.53
CA VAL A 58 -38.95 4.16 12.11
C VAL A 58 -39.73 3.11 11.36
N VAL A 59 -40.58 3.57 10.45
CA VAL A 59 -41.46 2.72 9.65
C VAL A 59 -40.96 2.53 8.23
N SER A 60 -40.06 3.41 7.76
CA SER A 60 -39.33 3.20 6.52
C SER A 60 -38.08 4.05 6.44
N LEU A 61 -37.11 3.58 5.66
CA LEU A 61 -35.95 4.35 5.21
C LEU A 61 -36.07 4.53 3.70
N ASP A 62 -35.92 5.75 3.24
CA ASP A 62 -35.62 6.04 1.84
C ASP A 62 -34.13 6.38 1.74
N ALA A 63 -33.32 5.39 1.36
CA ALA A 63 -31.87 5.56 1.20
C ALA A 63 -31.52 6.49 0.02
N THR A 64 -32.44 6.65 -0.94
CA THR A 64 -32.29 7.55 -2.11
C THR A 64 -32.61 8.99 -1.76
N GLN A 65 -33.48 9.21 -0.78
CA GLN A 65 -33.80 10.53 -0.25
C GLN A 65 -33.05 10.85 1.05
N LYS A 66 -32.28 9.89 1.57
CA LYS A 66 -31.66 9.89 2.91
C LYS A 66 -32.65 10.33 3.97
N THR A 67 -33.86 9.75 3.93
CA THR A 67 -34.92 10.08 4.88
C THR A 67 -35.40 8.88 5.66
N LEU A 68 -35.61 9.06 6.96
CA LEU A 68 -36.25 8.10 7.86
C LEU A 68 -37.67 8.58 8.12
N ALA A 69 -38.67 7.79 7.76
CA ALA A 69 -40.05 8.06 8.11
C ALA A 69 -40.33 7.55 9.52
N ILE A 70 -40.89 8.42 10.36
CA ILE A 70 -41.21 8.12 11.76
C ILE A 70 -42.72 7.98 11.90
N SER A 71 -43.17 6.95 12.61
CA SER A 71 -44.58 6.76 12.96
C SER A 71 -44.72 6.20 14.38
N GLY A 72 -45.83 6.54 15.03
CA GLY A 72 -45.92 6.49 16.49
C GLY A 72 -45.22 7.69 17.11
N GLY A 73 -45.75 8.19 18.23
CA GLY A 73 -45.24 9.42 18.83
C GLY A 73 -46.31 10.31 19.47
N SER A 74 -45.88 11.20 20.37
CA SER A 74 -46.71 12.27 20.92
C SER A 74 -46.86 13.45 19.93
N PRO A 75 -47.90 14.29 20.05
CA PRO A 75 -48.07 15.49 19.21
C PRO A 75 -46.84 16.41 19.25
N GLY A 76 -46.27 16.73 18.07
CA GLY A 76 -45.10 17.61 17.93
C GLY A 76 -43.83 16.91 17.41
N GLU A 77 -43.81 15.58 17.43
CA GLU A 77 -42.67 14.77 16.98
C GLU A 77 -42.42 14.85 15.46
N PRO A 78 -41.16 14.66 15.02
CA PRO A 78 -40.82 14.73 13.60
C PRO A 78 -41.41 13.53 12.88
N SER A 79 -42.18 13.76 11.82
CA SER A 79 -42.67 12.69 10.94
C SER A 79 -41.59 12.16 9.98
N GLN A 80 -40.48 12.90 9.84
CA GLN A 80 -39.37 12.59 8.95
C GLN A 80 -38.05 13.16 9.47
N ILE A 81 -36.97 12.38 9.36
CA ILE A 81 -35.58 12.80 9.61
C ILE A 81 -34.80 12.74 8.30
N ARG A 82 -34.00 13.75 7.98
CA ARG A 82 -33.11 13.80 6.79
C ARG A 82 -31.66 13.86 7.22
N TYR A 83 -30.77 13.09 6.59
CA TYR A 83 -29.35 13.04 6.97
C TYR A 83 -28.42 13.10 5.76
N THR A 84 -27.15 13.48 5.95
CA THR A 84 -26.12 13.42 4.89
C THR A 84 -24.78 13.03 5.49
N LEU A 85 -24.05 12.09 4.89
CA LEU A 85 -22.84 11.51 5.47
C LEU A 85 -21.60 12.41 5.36
N LEU A 86 -21.67 13.45 4.53
CA LEU A 86 -20.61 14.45 4.40
C LEU A 86 -20.59 15.44 5.56
N TYR A 87 -21.67 15.49 6.34
CA TYR A 87 -21.88 16.44 7.40
C TYR A 87 -21.97 15.70 8.74
N PRO A 88 -21.31 16.17 9.80
CA PRO A 88 -21.45 15.57 11.12
C PRO A 88 -22.80 15.98 11.75
N GLY A 89 -23.92 15.58 11.16
CA GLY A 89 -25.25 15.99 11.61
C GLY A 89 -26.40 15.59 10.68
N PHE A 90 -27.63 15.93 11.11
CA PHE A 90 -28.87 15.68 10.38
C PHE A 90 -29.85 16.84 10.54
N SER A 91 -30.91 16.87 9.74
CA SER A 91 -32.02 17.82 9.90
C SER A 91 -33.35 17.10 10.08
N ALA A 92 -34.24 17.70 10.87
CA ALA A 92 -35.59 17.22 11.08
C ALA A 92 -36.55 18.40 11.17
N THR A 93 -37.78 18.18 10.74
CA THR A 93 -38.83 19.21 10.78
C THR A 93 -39.75 18.94 11.96
N PHE A 94 -39.87 19.91 12.86
CA PHE A 94 -40.69 19.80 14.06
C PHE A 94 -41.95 20.66 13.97
N GLY A 95 -43.00 20.20 14.65
CA GLY A 95 -44.23 20.96 14.85
C GLY A 95 -44.04 22.08 15.86
N THR A 96 -44.88 22.15 16.89
CA THR A 96 -44.81 23.19 17.92
C THR A 96 -43.87 22.86 19.08
N GLN A 97 -43.34 21.65 19.14
CA GLN A 97 -42.45 21.18 20.21
C GLN A 97 -41.38 20.25 19.66
N MET A 98 -40.16 20.36 20.19
CA MET A 98 -39.04 19.45 19.98
C MET A 98 -38.52 19.01 21.34
N GLU A 99 -38.29 17.71 21.52
CA GLU A 99 -37.58 17.18 22.68
C GLU A 99 -36.42 16.31 22.25
N ILE A 100 -35.28 16.47 22.89
CA ILE A 100 -34.09 15.63 22.70
C ILE A 100 -33.68 15.15 24.09
N ARG A 101 -33.93 13.87 24.37
CA ARG A 101 -33.42 13.20 25.56
C ARG A 101 -32.03 12.71 25.29
N PHE A 102 -31.16 12.77 26.29
CA PHE A 102 -29.78 12.31 26.31
C PHE A 102 -29.66 11.19 27.34
N THR A 103 -28.74 10.25 27.13
CA THR A 103 -28.51 9.14 28.08
C THR A 103 -27.11 9.20 28.66
N GLY A 104 -26.97 8.77 29.91
CA GLY A 104 -25.69 8.81 30.63
C GLY A 104 -25.59 10.02 31.56
N SER A 105 -24.50 10.77 31.43
CA SER A 105 -24.14 11.93 32.25
C SER A 105 -25.17 13.07 32.21
N THR A 106 -25.11 13.99 33.17
CA THR A 106 -25.93 15.21 33.17
C THR A 106 -25.46 16.16 32.08
N PHE A 107 -26.40 16.66 31.28
CA PHE A 107 -26.11 17.60 30.19
C PHE A 107 -26.49 19.02 30.56
N ILE A 108 -25.74 19.98 30.03
CA ILE A 108 -26.05 21.39 30.11
C ILE A 108 -26.27 21.95 28.71
N ALA A 109 -27.26 22.84 28.60
CA ALA A 109 -27.51 23.61 27.40
C ALA A 109 -27.15 25.07 27.64
N GLN A 110 -26.44 25.66 26.69
CA GLN A 110 -26.04 27.06 26.72
C GLN A 110 -26.57 27.73 25.46
N ARG A 111 -27.39 28.77 25.67
CA ARG A 111 -27.77 29.70 24.61
C ARG A 111 -26.70 30.75 24.49
N GLU A 112 -26.32 31.03 23.26
CA GLU A 112 -25.40 32.10 22.96
C GLU A 112 -26.16 33.45 22.87
N PRO A 113 -25.61 34.57 23.38
CA PRO A 113 -26.11 35.89 23.04
C PRO A 113 -25.96 36.10 21.53
N ALA A 114 -26.96 36.72 20.89
CA ALA A 114 -26.88 37.05 19.46
C ALA A 114 -25.63 37.90 19.18
N GLN A 115 -24.63 37.34 18.50
CA GLN A 115 -23.46 38.09 18.06
C GLN A 115 -23.72 38.81 16.74
N THR A 116 -23.07 39.96 16.56
CA THR A 116 -23.24 40.80 15.37
C THR A 116 -22.72 40.05 14.13
N GLY A 117 -23.61 39.76 13.17
CA GLY A 117 -23.25 39.14 11.89
C GLY A 117 -23.69 37.69 11.69
N ARG A 118 -24.23 37.01 12.71
CA ARG A 118 -24.81 35.65 12.58
C ARG A 118 -26.29 35.71 12.22
N THR A 119 -26.76 34.79 11.38
CA THR A 119 -28.13 34.77 10.85
C THR A 119 -29.04 33.72 11.50
N ARG A 120 -28.45 32.73 12.18
CA ARG A 120 -29.16 31.65 12.86
C ARG A 120 -29.03 31.75 14.38
N HIS A 121 -30.03 31.23 15.09
CA HIS A 121 -29.97 31.02 16.52
C HIS A 121 -29.52 29.59 16.83
N TRP A 122 -28.80 29.44 17.95
CA TRP A 122 -28.09 28.22 18.30
C TRP A 122 -28.32 27.80 19.76
N ILE A 123 -28.44 26.51 20.00
CA ILE A 123 -28.34 25.90 21.33
C ILE A 123 -27.17 24.91 21.31
N LEU A 124 -26.17 25.16 22.17
CA LEU A 124 -25.10 24.21 22.43
C LEU A 124 -25.53 23.27 23.55
N VAL A 125 -25.40 21.97 23.35
CA VAL A 125 -25.56 20.93 24.37
C VAL A 125 -24.24 20.20 24.58
N ARG A 126 -23.86 20.00 25.85
CA ARG A 126 -22.65 19.26 26.23
C ARG A 126 -22.79 18.59 27.59
N ALA A 127 -21.99 17.56 27.84
CA ALA A 127 -21.90 16.95 29.17
C ALA A 127 -21.35 17.97 30.18
N GLN A 128 -21.89 17.91 31.40
CA GLN A 128 -21.52 18.85 32.48
C GLN A 128 -20.13 18.55 33.06
N SER A 129 -19.77 17.27 33.18
CA SER A 129 -18.58 16.83 33.92
C SER A 129 -17.70 15.81 33.18
N ALA A 130 -18.12 15.33 32.02
CA ALA A 130 -17.39 14.36 31.21
C ALA A 130 -16.94 15.00 29.89
N SER A 131 -15.85 14.50 29.32
CA SER A 131 -15.53 14.81 27.93
C SER A 131 -16.56 14.14 27.03
N CYS A 132 -17.12 14.87 26.07
CA CYS A 132 -18.05 14.34 25.10
C CYS A 132 -18.01 15.18 23.82
N ASN A 133 -18.64 14.69 22.76
CA ASN A 133 -18.89 15.49 21.58
C ASN A 133 -20.00 16.51 21.88
N PRO A 134 -19.78 17.81 21.66
CA PRO A 134 -20.85 18.78 21.79
C PRO A 134 -21.86 18.63 20.65
N ILE A 135 -23.12 18.95 20.93
CA ILE A 135 -24.17 19.05 19.91
C ILE A 135 -24.56 20.50 19.76
N LEU A 136 -24.60 20.98 18.53
CA LEU A 136 -25.18 22.27 18.18
C LEU A 136 -26.51 22.04 17.48
N ILE A 137 -27.50 22.77 17.95
CA ILE A 137 -28.84 22.79 17.40
C ILE A 137 -29.01 24.13 16.69
N ALA A 138 -29.09 24.08 15.37
CA ALA A 138 -29.25 25.22 14.49
C ALA A 138 -30.71 25.35 14.07
N PHE A 139 -31.29 26.51 14.32
CA PHE A 139 -32.61 26.84 13.82
C PHE A 139 -32.56 27.44 12.41
N ARG A 140 -33.69 27.46 11.71
CA ARG A 140 -33.84 28.19 10.45
C ARG A 140 -33.45 29.66 10.61
N SER A 141 -32.92 30.28 9.55
CA SER A 141 -32.43 31.66 9.58
C SER A 141 -33.49 32.63 10.13
N GLY A 142 -33.08 33.50 11.05
CA GLY A 142 -33.94 34.48 11.73
C GLY A 142 -34.95 33.90 12.72
N PHE A 143 -35.06 32.57 12.90
CA PHE A 143 -35.99 31.96 13.85
C PHE A 143 -35.34 31.80 15.23
N ASN A 144 -36.04 32.33 16.23
CA ASN A 144 -35.65 32.26 17.62
C ASN A 144 -36.78 31.60 18.41
N PRO A 145 -36.59 30.39 18.99
CA PRO A 145 -37.68 29.69 19.68
C PRO A 145 -38.18 30.49 20.89
N ALA A 146 -39.50 30.52 21.08
CA ALA A 146 -40.16 31.22 22.17
C ALA A 146 -39.70 30.75 23.56
N SER A 147 -39.53 29.44 23.76
CA SER A 147 -38.98 28.89 25.00
C SER A 147 -38.16 27.61 24.77
N TRP A 148 -37.18 27.39 25.65
CA TRP A 148 -36.44 26.13 25.75
C TRP A 148 -35.94 25.91 27.18
N SER A 149 -35.70 24.66 27.56
CA SER A 149 -35.13 24.28 28.86
C SER A 149 -34.32 22.99 28.77
N MET A 150 -33.33 22.84 29.65
CA MET A 150 -32.61 21.58 29.86
C MET A 150 -32.94 21.08 31.26
N THR A 151 -33.58 19.91 31.37
CA THR A 151 -33.95 19.30 32.65
C THR A 151 -33.31 17.92 32.76
N ALA A 152 -32.36 17.76 33.69
CA ALA A 152 -31.51 16.58 33.84
C ALA A 152 -30.78 16.23 32.53
N ASN A 153 -31.39 15.36 31.73
CA ASN A 153 -30.84 14.88 30.46
C ASN A 153 -31.79 15.15 29.28
N THR A 154 -32.76 16.05 29.39
CA THR A 154 -33.71 16.34 28.29
C THR A 154 -33.69 17.82 27.94
N LEU A 155 -33.41 18.11 26.67
CA LEU A 155 -33.65 19.42 26.08
C LEU A 155 -35.07 19.47 25.51
N THR A 156 -35.86 20.44 25.95
CA THR A 156 -37.19 20.73 25.40
C THR A 156 -37.17 22.12 24.76
N VAL A 157 -37.70 22.24 23.54
CA VAL A 157 -37.88 23.50 22.81
C VAL A 157 -39.34 23.60 22.38
N GLN A 158 -39.97 24.75 22.58
CA GLN A 158 -41.38 24.98 22.26
C GLN A 158 -41.57 26.30 21.52
N ASP A 159 -42.44 26.27 20.52
CA ASP A 159 -42.88 27.46 19.81
C ASP A 159 -44.33 27.30 19.30
N PRO A 160 -45.29 28.15 19.73
CA PRO A 160 -46.68 28.07 19.29
C PRO A 160 -46.87 28.24 17.78
N GLY A 161 -45.96 28.97 17.11
CA GLY A 161 -46.00 29.23 15.67
C GLY A 161 -45.35 28.13 14.81
N GLY A 162 -44.76 27.11 15.44
CA GLY A 162 -44.04 26.03 14.77
C GLY A 162 -42.53 26.27 14.69
N ILE A 163 -41.78 25.22 15.05
CA ILE A 163 -40.32 25.18 15.10
C ILE A 163 -39.71 24.97 13.70
N GLY A 164 -40.37 24.21 12.83
CA GLY A 164 -39.91 23.99 11.45
C GLY A 164 -38.60 23.19 11.38
N GLU A 165 -37.79 23.44 10.34
CA GLU A 165 -36.50 22.74 10.16
C GLU A 165 -35.51 23.11 11.28
N VAL A 166 -34.99 22.09 11.93
CA VAL A 166 -33.89 22.14 12.89
C VAL A 166 -32.76 21.28 12.35
N ARG A 167 -31.53 21.79 12.42
CA ARG A 167 -30.34 21.02 12.09
C ARG A 167 -29.56 20.71 13.37
N ILE A 168 -29.13 19.47 13.52
CA ILE A 168 -28.42 18.96 14.68
C ILE A 168 -27.02 18.56 14.20
N LEU A 169 -26.00 19.21 14.74
CA LEU A 169 -24.63 19.21 14.23
C LEU A 169 -23.65 18.84 15.35
N THR A 170 -22.57 18.13 15.03
CA THR A 170 -21.44 17.85 15.91
C THR A 170 -20.17 18.47 15.29
N PRO A 171 -19.77 19.69 15.70
CA PRO A 171 -18.65 20.39 15.08
C PRO A 171 -17.35 19.59 15.25
N ARG A 172 -16.53 19.59 14.18
CA ARG A 172 -15.30 18.77 14.07
C ARG A 172 -15.53 17.26 14.11
N GLY A 173 -16.77 16.80 13.88
CA GLY A 173 -17.10 15.38 13.91
C GLY A 173 -17.23 14.84 15.34
N ILE A 174 -16.27 13.99 15.73
CA ILE A 174 -16.38 13.05 16.87
C ILE A 174 -15.23 13.23 17.87
N ALA A 175 -14.52 14.37 17.78
CA ALA A 175 -13.46 14.70 18.70
C ALA A 175 -14.02 15.08 20.08
N SER A 176 -13.90 14.16 21.04
CA SER A 176 -14.31 14.38 22.42
C SER A 176 -13.66 15.64 22.99
N LEU A 177 -14.50 16.61 23.34
CA LEU A 177 -14.05 17.87 23.92
C LEU A 177 -14.03 17.79 25.44
N PRO A 178 -13.07 18.46 26.11
CA PRO A 178 -13.01 18.47 27.57
C PRO A 178 -14.27 19.11 28.17
N ALA A 179 -14.70 18.59 29.33
CA ALA A 179 -15.86 19.09 30.07
C ALA A 179 -15.82 20.59 30.39
N ASN A 180 -14.64 21.22 30.41
CA ASN A 180 -14.49 22.66 30.62
C ASN A 180 -13.92 23.32 29.36
N LEU A 181 -14.77 23.56 28.36
CA LEU A 181 -14.37 24.27 27.16
C LEU A 181 -14.19 25.78 27.43
N PRO A 182 -13.03 26.39 27.09
CA PRO A 182 -12.86 27.84 27.14
C PRO A 182 -13.86 28.56 26.22
N ALA A 183 -14.28 29.77 26.59
CA ALA A 183 -15.22 30.57 25.78
C ALA A 183 -14.71 30.85 24.35
N SER A 184 -13.39 30.99 24.17
CA SER A 184 -12.77 31.16 22.84
C SER A 184 -12.87 29.92 21.96
N ALA A 185 -12.66 28.73 22.53
CA ALA A 185 -12.83 27.46 21.83
C ALA A 185 -14.30 27.22 21.46
N LEU A 186 -15.21 27.65 22.33
CA LEU A 186 -16.65 27.59 22.06
C LEU A 186 -17.03 28.51 20.89
N SER A 187 -16.55 29.76 20.89
CA SER A 187 -16.81 30.68 19.78
C SER A 187 -16.33 30.12 18.45
N ALA A 188 -15.11 29.54 18.43
CA ALA A 188 -14.57 28.92 17.22
C ALA A 188 -15.44 27.77 16.68
N LEU A 189 -15.99 26.91 17.55
CA LEU A 189 -16.89 25.84 17.13
C LEU A 189 -18.20 26.36 16.53
N ILE A 190 -18.75 27.44 17.10
CA ILE A 190 -19.96 28.08 16.57
C ILE A 190 -19.65 28.77 15.26
N ASP A 191 -18.50 29.44 15.12
CA ASP A 191 -18.06 30.07 13.88
C ASP A 191 -17.86 29.03 12.75
N ASP A 192 -17.31 27.86 13.07
CA ASP A 192 -17.20 26.73 12.14
C ASP A 192 -18.61 26.31 11.68
N CYS A 193 -19.55 26.10 12.60
CA CYS A 193 -20.93 25.72 12.28
C CYS A 193 -21.73 26.80 11.55
N GLU A 194 -21.54 28.08 11.87
CA GLU A 194 -22.15 29.20 11.15
C GLU A 194 -21.58 29.27 9.73
N THR A 195 -20.27 29.06 9.55
CA THR A 195 -19.63 28.96 8.23
C THR A 195 -20.25 27.82 7.42
N TRP A 196 -20.45 26.65 8.03
CA TRP A 196 -21.16 25.52 7.42
C TRP A 196 -22.61 25.88 7.05
N ALA A 197 -23.34 26.52 7.95
CA ALA A 197 -24.76 26.82 7.80
C ALA A 197 -25.04 27.99 6.83
N ALA A 198 -24.12 28.95 6.73
CA ALA A 198 -24.16 30.10 5.82
C ALA A 198 -23.83 29.72 4.38
N ARG A 199 -23.10 28.61 4.16
CA ARG A 199 -22.79 28.09 2.83
C ARG A 199 -23.95 27.33 2.18
N GLU A 200 -25.09 27.20 2.89
CA GLU A 200 -26.29 26.47 2.43
C GLU A 200 -25.96 25.09 1.84
N ILE A 201 -24.94 24.41 2.39
CA ILE A 201 -24.47 23.14 1.87
C ILE A 201 -25.66 22.17 1.79
N PRO A 202 -25.94 21.63 0.59
CA PRO A 202 -27.21 20.97 0.34
C PRO A 202 -27.23 19.59 1.02
N VAL A 203 -28.42 19.17 1.45
CA VAL A 203 -28.62 17.79 1.92
C VAL A 203 -28.64 16.90 0.69
N LEU A 204 -27.57 16.13 0.50
CA LEU A 204 -27.46 15.19 -0.60
C LEU A 204 -28.32 13.97 -0.33
N THR A 205 -29.12 13.61 -1.32
CA THR A 205 -30.09 12.53 -1.22
C THR A 205 -29.55 11.26 -1.85
N SER A 206 -28.97 11.39 -3.04
CA SER A 206 -28.39 10.28 -3.80
C SER A 206 -27.35 10.80 -4.77
N PHE A 207 -26.56 9.89 -5.32
CA PHE A 207 -25.77 10.17 -6.50
C PHE A 207 -25.66 8.94 -7.39
N THR A 208 -25.25 9.15 -8.63
CA THR A 208 -24.92 8.07 -9.57
C THR A 208 -23.54 8.31 -10.14
N SER A 209 -22.77 7.24 -10.29
CA SER A 209 -21.43 7.30 -10.87
C SER A 209 -21.45 6.79 -12.30
N ALA A 210 -20.94 7.58 -13.23
CA ALA A 210 -20.52 7.11 -14.55
C ALA A 210 -19.00 6.89 -14.54
N ILE A 211 -18.57 5.73 -15.00
CA ILE A 211 -17.16 5.33 -14.96
C ILE A 211 -16.64 5.16 -16.39
N THR A 212 -15.42 5.64 -16.65
CA THR A 212 -14.68 5.36 -17.87
C THR A 212 -13.25 4.98 -17.49
N SER A 213 -12.93 3.70 -17.62
CA SER A 213 -11.64 3.16 -17.22
C SER A 213 -10.64 3.19 -18.37
N GLY A 214 -9.47 3.78 -18.12
CA GLY A 214 -8.29 3.69 -18.97
C GLY A 214 -7.28 2.70 -18.38
N ARG A 215 -6.13 2.53 -19.07
CA ARG A 215 -5.05 1.67 -18.57
C ARG A 215 -4.29 2.27 -17.39
N GLU A 216 -4.15 3.59 -17.36
CA GLU A 216 -3.33 4.32 -16.38
C GLU A 216 -4.17 5.09 -15.36
N ALA A 217 -5.44 5.37 -15.68
CA ALA A 217 -6.33 6.11 -14.82
C ALA A 217 -7.80 5.75 -15.08
N VAL A 218 -8.65 6.02 -14.11
CA VAL A 218 -10.10 5.85 -14.19
C VAL A 218 -10.78 7.20 -13.99
N ARG A 219 -11.65 7.55 -14.92
CA ARG A 219 -12.49 8.75 -14.84
C ARG A 219 -13.83 8.41 -14.21
N PHE A 220 -14.22 9.23 -13.26
CA PHE A 220 -15.52 9.20 -12.60
C PHE A 220 -16.27 10.48 -12.94
N THR A 221 -17.57 10.36 -13.14
CA THR A 221 -18.50 11.49 -13.20
C THR A 221 -19.65 11.19 -12.27
N GLU A 222 -19.64 11.88 -11.14
CA GLU A 222 -20.65 11.76 -10.10
C GLU A 222 -21.75 12.78 -10.36
N GLN A 223 -23.00 12.33 -10.39
CA GLN A 223 -24.18 13.19 -10.53
C GLN A 223 -24.95 13.18 -9.20
N PHE A 224 -25.01 14.32 -8.53
CA PHE A 224 -25.64 14.46 -7.22
C PHE A 224 -27.06 14.98 -7.33
N THR A 225 -27.95 14.38 -6.52
CA THR A 225 -29.30 14.90 -6.27
C THR A 225 -29.33 15.52 -4.88
N ALA A 226 -29.91 16.72 -4.76
CA ALA A 226 -29.96 17.44 -3.49
C ALA A 226 -31.20 18.33 -3.36
N SER A 227 -31.54 18.67 -2.10
CA SER A 227 -32.55 19.69 -1.78
C SER A 227 -31.85 20.98 -1.31
N GLY A 228 -31.69 21.97 -2.19
CA GLY A 228 -31.00 23.25 -1.89
C GLY A 228 -30.14 23.79 -3.04
N PRO A 229 -29.38 24.89 -2.84
CA PRO A 229 -28.45 25.42 -3.84
C PRO A 229 -27.34 24.41 -4.20
N PHE A 230 -26.94 24.43 -5.46
CA PHE A 230 -26.20 23.33 -6.10
C PHE A 230 -24.68 23.48 -6.03
N VAL A 231 -24.06 22.67 -5.16
CA VAL A 231 -22.64 22.34 -5.21
C VAL A 231 -22.47 20.82 -5.19
N ALA A 232 -21.62 20.29 -6.05
CA ALA A 232 -21.30 18.88 -6.08
C ALA A 232 -20.09 18.63 -5.19
N PRO A 233 -20.20 17.84 -4.11
CA PRO A 233 -19.09 17.61 -3.22
C PRO A 233 -17.97 16.82 -3.93
N VAL A 234 -16.76 17.01 -3.44
CA VAL A 234 -15.63 16.12 -3.69
C VAL A 234 -15.42 15.33 -2.41
N SER A 235 -15.14 14.02 -2.53
CA SER A 235 -14.87 13.17 -1.38
C SER A 235 -13.79 13.82 -0.48
N PRO A 236 -14.01 13.96 0.85
CA PRO A 236 -13.04 14.62 1.73
C PRO A 236 -11.67 13.94 1.70
N VAL A 237 -11.65 12.61 1.56
CA VAL A 237 -10.40 11.84 1.43
C VAL A 237 -9.70 12.15 0.12
N LEU A 238 -10.43 12.28 -0.99
CA LEU A 238 -9.86 12.69 -2.28
C LEU A 238 -9.32 14.12 -2.24
N ALA A 239 -10.10 15.07 -1.74
CA ALA A 239 -9.67 16.46 -1.63
C ALA A 239 -8.44 16.60 -0.71
N PHE A 240 -8.42 15.87 0.40
CA PHE A 240 -7.27 15.80 1.29
C PHE A 240 -6.04 15.22 0.57
N ALA A 241 -6.18 14.07 -0.09
CA ALA A 241 -5.09 13.42 -0.81
C ALA A 241 -4.48 14.34 -1.88
N MET A 242 -5.33 15.00 -2.69
CA MET A 242 -4.88 15.96 -3.70
C MET A 242 -4.11 17.13 -3.10
N SER A 243 -4.56 17.66 -1.94
CA SER A 243 -3.85 18.75 -1.25
C SER A 243 -2.45 18.36 -0.71
N HIS A 244 -2.14 17.06 -0.69
CA HIS A 244 -0.84 16.51 -0.26
C HIS A 244 -0.04 15.89 -1.41
N GLY A 245 -0.47 16.12 -2.67
CA GLY A 245 0.29 15.74 -3.87
C GLY A 245 -0.14 14.42 -4.51
N TYR A 246 -1.25 13.81 -4.09
CA TYR A 246 -1.80 12.66 -4.81
C TYR A 246 -2.18 13.06 -6.26
N PRO A 247 -1.76 12.31 -7.29
CA PRO A 247 -1.87 12.73 -8.69
C PRO A 247 -3.27 12.48 -9.28
N ALA A 248 -4.30 12.96 -8.61
CA ALA A 248 -5.67 13.00 -9.11
C ALA A 248 -6.02 14.40 -9.62
N SER A 249 -7.06 14.49 -10.44
CA SER A 249 -7.57 15.78 -10.94
C SER A 249 -9.09 15.84 -10.84
N VAL A 250 -9.62 17.05 -10.64
CA VAL A 250 -11.07 17.34 -10.62
C VAL A 250 -11.34 18.44 -11.64
N GLU A 251 -12.28 18.19 -12.55
CA GLU A 251 -12.67 19.16 -13.57
C GLU A 251 -13.36 20.38 -12.95
N GLY A 252 -13.12 21.57 -13.52
CA GLY A 252 -13.70 22.83 -13.02
C GLY A 252 -13.02 23.41 -11.77
N GLY A 253 -12.07 22.69 -11.17
CA GLY A 253 -11.33 23.15 -9.99
C GLY A 253 -12.14 23.04 -8.69
N ILE A 254 -11.45 22.76 -7.58
CA ILE A 254 -12.07 22.54 -6.27
C ILE A 254 -12.17 23.85 -5.50
N THR A 255 -13.33 24.12 -4.92
CA THR A 255 -13.52 25.15 -3.89
C THR A 255 -13.40 24.52 -2.51
N ASN A 256 -12.33 24.87 -1.78
CA ASN A 256 -12.15 24.48 -0.39
C ASN A 256 -12.95 25.42 0.52
N THR A 257 -13.65 24.84 1.48
CA THR A 257 -14.55 25.60 2.34
C THR A 257 -14.00 25.90 3.73
N ASN A 258 -12.78 25.42 4.04
CA ASN A 258 -12.17 25.40 5.39
C ASN A 258 -13.01 24.68 6.47
N CYS A 259 -14.21 24.26 6.13
CA CYS A 259 -15.10 23.46 6.93
C CYS A 259 -14.48 22.06 7.12
N LEU A 260 -14.19 21.67 8.36
CA LEU A 260 -13.61 20.36 8.67
C LEU A 260 -14.71 19.29 8.76
N THR A 261 -14.51 18.14 8.12
CA THR A 261 -15.23 16.88 8.35
C THR A 261 -14.36 15.93 9.20
N ALA A 262 -14.92 14.79 9.61
CA ALA A 262 -14.16 13.76 10.31
C ALA A 262 -13.03 13.15 9.46
N GLN A 263 -13.09 13.31 8.14
CA GLN A 263 -12.17 12.69 7.19
C GLN A 263 -11.33 13.72 6.42
N GLY A 264 -11.40 15.01 6.75
CA GLY A 264 -10.64 16.06 6.07
C GLY A 264 -11.45 17.31 5.76
N PRO A 265 -10.88 18.30 5.07
CA PRO A 265 -11.60 19.51 4.70
C PRO A 265 -12.70 19.22 3.66
N PHE A 266 -13.87 19.82 3.83
CA PHE A 266 -14.95 19.77 2.85
C PHE A 266 -14.60 20.60 1.62
N ALA A 267 -14.77 19.98 0.47
CA ALA A 267 -14.45 20.52 -0.83
C ALA A 267 -15.61 20.23 -1.79
N HIS A 268 -15.81 21.12 -2.76
CA HIS A 268 -16.85 20.96 -3.76
C HIS A 268 -16.46 21.61 -5.08
N VAL A 269 -17.22 21.28 -6.13
CA VAL A 269 -17.25 22.01 -7.40
C VAL A 269 -18.62 22.68 -7.57
N SER A 270 -18.69 23.65 -8.48
CA SER A 270 -19.95 24.32 -8.80
C SER A 270 -20.87 23.41 -9.62
N GLY A 271 -22.18 23.44 -9.34
CA GLY A 271 -23.18 22.67 -10.10
C GLY A 271 -23.59 21.37 -9.41
N THR A 272 -24.13 20.43 -10.19
CA THR A 272 -24.71 19.16 -9.70
C THR A 272 -23.84 17.95 -9.96
N SER A 273 -22.67 18.13 -10.59
CA SER A 273 -21.78 17.04 -10.95
C SER A 273 -20.34 17.32 -10.59
N ALA A 274 -19.63 16.29 -10.15
CA ALA A 274 -18.18 16.30 -10.00
C ALA A 274 -17.57 15.24 -10.94
N SER A 275 -16.74 15.68 -11.88
CA SER A 275 -15.94 14.81 -12.74
C SER A 275 -14.49 14.83 -12.28
N TYR A 276 -13.91 13.66 -12.08
CA TYR A 276 -12.54 13.51 -11.59
C TYR A 276 -11.85 12.28 -12.14
N GLU A 277 -10.53 12.31 -12.17
CA GLU A 277 -9.68 11.25 -12.68
C GLU A 277 -8.75 10.76 -11.58
N LEU A 278 -8.76 9.45 -11.35
CA LEU A 278 -7.94 8.77 -10.35
C LEU A 278 -6.91 7.88 -11.06
N PRO A 279 -5.62 7.98 -10.72
CA PRO A 279 -4.58 7.12 -11.28
C PRO A 279 -4.74 5.68 -10.78
N LEU A 280 -4.39 4.71 -11.62
CA LEU A 280 -4.25 3.31 -11.23
C LEU A 280 -2.80 3.07 -10.79
N PRO A 281 -2.55 2.45 -9.63
CA PRO A 281 -1.19 2.05 -9.26
C PRO A 281 -0.67 0.99 -10.23
N PRO A 282 0.65 0.75 -10.26
CA PRO A 282 1.19 -0.42 -10.93
C PRO A 282 0.53 -1.71 -10.39
N ILE A 283 -0.34 -2.32 -11.19
CA ILE A 283 -1.03 -3.60 -10.89
C ILE A 283 -0.28 -4.80 -11.47
N GLU A 284 1.03 -4.65 -11.61
CA GLU A 284 1.90 -5.63 -12.23
C GLU A 284 1.97 -6.92 -11.39
N GLU A 285 2.25 -8.03 -12.05
CA GLU A 285 2.82 -9.18 -11.36
C GLU A 285 4.26 -8.89 -10.93
N ARG A 286 4.75 -9.68 -9.97
CA ARG A 286 6.18 -9.74 -9.64
C ARG A 286 6.69 -11.15 -9.89
N GLY A 287 7.10 -11.42 -11.13
CA GLY A 287 7.81 -12.64 -11.50
C GLY A 287 9.31 -12.40 -11.53
N TYR A 288 10.00 -12.78 -10.45
CA TYR A 288 11.45 -12.59 -10.31
C TYR A 288 12.27 -13.56 -11.15
N LEU A 289 13.47 -13.13 -11.54
CA LEU A 289 14.47 -14.02 -12.13
C LEU A 289 15.44 -14.47 -11.03
N ARG A 290 15.85 -15.74 -11.07
CA ARG A 290 16.88 -16.28 -10.18
C ARG A 290 18.28 -15.84 -10.65
N PRO A 291 19.03 -15.04 -9.86
CA PRO A 291 20.41 -14.68 -10.19
C PRO A 291 21.38 -15.84 -9.88
N PRO A 292 22.60 -15.86 -10.46
CA PRO A 292 23.63 -16.81 -10.08
C PRO A 292 24.26 -16.48 -8.72
N GLY A 293 24.90 -17.46 -8.07
CA GLY A 293 25.87 -17.20 -6.99
C GLY A 293 25.32 -16.85 -5.61
N GLN A 294 24.04 -17.07 -5.30
CA GLN A 294 23.40 -16.70 -4.02
C GLN A 294 22.87 -17.90 -3.22
N ALA A 295 23.60 -19.02 -3.21
CA ALA A 295 23.13 -20.30 -2.64
C ALA A 295 22.70 -20.19 -1.16
N ALA A 296 23.47 -19.50 -0.32
CA ALA A 296 23.14 -19.35 1.10
C ALA A 296 21.81 -18.59 1.32
N ARG A 297 21.56 -17.55 0.52
CA ARG A 297 20.31 -16.76 0.59
C ARG A 297 19.11 -17.55 0.05
N GLN A 298 19.33 -18.41 -0.96
CA GLN A 298 18.31 -19.33 -1.44
C GLN A 298 17.98 -20.43 -0.41
N VAL A 299 18.98 -20.95 0.33
CA VAL A 299 18.75 -21.88 1.45
C VAL A 299 17.87 -21.21 2.50
N LEU A 300 18.24 -20.00 2.94
CA LEU A 300 17.43 -19.20 3.87
C LEU A 300 15.97 -19.08 3.41
N LEU A 301 15.74 -18.67 2.16
CA LEU A 301 14.40 -18.56 1.59
C LEU A 301 13.62 -19.89 1.67
N ASN A 302 14.26 -21.00 1.32
CA ASN A 302 13.60 -22.31 1.28
C ASN A 302 13.31 -22.85 2.69
N ASP A 303 14.15 -22.52 3.69
CA ASP A 303 13.90 -22.85 5.10
C ASP A 303 12.67 -22.11 5.64
N LEU A 304 12.43 -20.86 5.21
CA LEU A 304 11.28 -20.07 5.65
C LEU A 304 9.95 -20.66 5.16
N VAL A 305 9.93 -21.48 4.10
CA VAL A 305 8.70 -22.03 3.49
C VAL A 305 8.56 -23.54 3.61
N GLY A 306 9.58 -24.26 4.08
CA GLY A 306 9.59 -25.73 4.12
C GLY A 306 8.51 -26.36 5.02
N HIS A 307 7.86 -25.58 5.89
CA HIS A 307 6.79 -26.04 6.79
C HIS A 307 5.36 -25.81 6.23
N LEU A 308 5.22 -25.13 5.08
CA LEU A 308 3.94 -24.61 4.57
C LEU A 308 3.04 -25.63 3.86
N ALA A 309 3.26 -26.93 4.07
CA ALA A 309 2.48 -28.02 3.46
C ALA A 309 1.69 -28.87 4.48
N GLY A 310 1.47 -28.35 5.70
CA GLY A 310 0.67 -29.00 6.76
C GLY A 310 -0.83 -28.70 6.69
N PRO A 311 -1.69 -29.45 7.41
CA PRO A 311 -3.13 -29.22 7.44
C PRO A 311 -3.51 -27.99 8.26
N TRP A 312 -3.77 -26.86 7.59
CA TRP A 312 -4.26 -25.63 8.18
C TRP A 312 -5.61 -25.28 7.55
N VAL A 313 -6.71 -25.57 8.24
CA VAL A 313 -8.03 -25.45 7.62
C VAL A 313 -9.11 -25.05 8.63
N THR A 314 -9.24 -23.75 8.89
CA THR A 314 -10.38 -23.21 9.65
C THR A 314 -11.32 -22.34 8.82
N ASN A 315 -10.79 -21.64 7.81
CA ASN A 315 -11.53 -20.72 6.93
C ASN A 315 -10.90 -20.67 5.52
N ALA A 316 -11.47 -19.89 4.59
CA ALA A 316 -10.95 -19.83 3.21
C ALA A 316 -9.60 -19.09 3.08
N VAL A 317 -9.23 -18.23 4.03
CA VAL A 317 -7.91 -17.57 4.07
C VAL A 317 -6.82 -18.61 4.29
N ASP A 318 -6.99 -19.49 5.28
CA ASP A 318 -6.04 -20.60 5.51
C ASP A 318 -5.93 -21.51 4.28
N MET A 319 -7.06 -21.77 3.62
CA MET A 319 -7.14 -22.70 2.48
C MET A 319 -6.53 -22.15 1.18
N ALA A 320 -6.58 -20.84 0.97
CA ALA A 320 -6.23 -20.23 -0.31
C ALA A 320 -4.99 -19.33 -0.23
N TYR A 321 -4.81 -18.62 0.89
CA TYR A 321 -3.84 -17.55 1.02
C TYR A 321 -2.61 -17.92 1.87
N ALA A 322 -2.83 -18.18 3.16
CA ALA A 322 -1.81 -18.12 4.20
C ALA A 322 -0.59 -18.99 3.88
N GLY A 323 0.60 -18.38 3.92
CA GLY A 323 1.88 -19.05 3.60
C GLY A 323 2.11 -19.32 2.12
N MET A 324 1.18 -20.02 1.46
CA MET A 324 1.32 -20.47 0.07
C MET A 324 1.46 -19.30 -0.89
N THR A 325 0.67 -18.25 -0.71
CA THR A 325 0.67 -17.08 -1.58
C THR A 325 1.96 -16.28 -1.45
N ASN A 326 2.45 -16.05 -0.23
CA ASN A 326 3.71 -15.36 0.00
C ASN A 326 4.88 -16.15 -0.60
N ALA A 327 4.93 -17.46 -0.39
CA ALA A 327 5.94 -18.33 -0.98
C ALA A 327 5.91 -18.29 -2.52
N ALA A 328 4.71 -18.27 -3.10
CA ALA A 328 4.50 -18.22 -4.54
C ALA A 328 4.99 -16.93 -5.22
N VAL A 329 5.23 -15.86 -4.48
CA VAL A 329 5.87 -14.64 -4.99
C VAL A 329 7.34 -14.92 -5.36
N ALA A 330 8.02 -15.78 -4.61
CA ALA A 330 9.41 -16.15 -4.82
C ALA A 330 9.58 -17.38 -5.73
N TRP A 331 8.58 -17.71 -6.57
CA TRP A 331 8.47 -19.02 -7.24
C TRP A 331 9.77 -19.52 -7.90
N PRO A 332 10.47 -18.74 -8.75
CA PRO A 332 11.70 -19.21 -9.41
C PRO A 332 12.90 -19.33 -8.47
N LEU A 333 12.80 -18.85 -7.23
CA LEU A 333 13.85 -18.97 -6.21
C LEU A 333 13.62 -20.16 -5.26
N LEU A 334 12.46 -20.81 -5.36
CA LEU A 334 12.15 -22.01 -4.58
C LEU A 334 12.73 -23.26 -5.23
N THR A 335 13.07 -24.25 -4.39
CA THR A 335 13.41 -25.59 -4.87
C THR A 335 12.20 -26.26 -5.53
N PRO A 336 12.40 -27.16 -6.51
CA PRO A 336 11.30 -27.92 -7.11
C PRO A 336 10.45 -28.69 -6.08
N ALA A 337 11.06 -29.16 -4.99
CA ALA A 337 10.35 -29.84 -3.90
C ALA A 337 9.36 -28.90 -3.18
N ASN A 338 9.79 -27.68 -2.86
CA ASN A 338 8.90 -26.68 -2.23
C ASN A 338 7.80 -26.20 -3.19
N GLN A 339 8.12 -25.99 -4.48
CA GLN A 339 7.11 -25.67 -5.50
C GLN A 339 6.04 -26.77 -5.60
N ALA A 340 6.44 -28.04 -5.61
CA ALA A 340 5.52 -29.17 -5.64
C ALA A 340 4.66 -29.25 -4.35
N ALA A 341 5.26 -29.04 -3.18
CA ALA A 341 4.56 -29.06 -1.90
C ALA A 341 3.47 -27.98 -1.83
N ILE A 342 3.78 -26.75 -2.23
CA ILE A 342 2.82 -25.63 -2.30
C ILE A 342 1.69 -25.93 -3.28
N THR A 343 2.02 -26.43 -4.48
CA THR A 343 1.02 -26.79 -5.50
C THR A 343 0.07 -27.88 -5.00
N ASN A 344 0.60 -28.91 -4.32
CA ASN A 344 -0.20 -30.00 -3.78
C ASN A 344 -1.12 -29.53 -2.63
N ALA A 345 -0.64 -28.63 -1.78
CA ALA A 345 -1.46 -28.03 -0.73
C ALA A 345 -2.65 -27.26 -1.35
N TRP A 346 -2.39 -26.37 -2.31
CA TRP A 346 -3.46 -25.66 -3.02
C TRP A 346 -4.47 -26.59 -3.68
N ASN A 347 -4.01 -27.61 -4.41
CA ASN A 347 -4.88 -28.60 -5.06
C ASN A 347 -5.78 -29.33 -4.05
N THR A 348 -5.27 -29.54 -2.83
CA THR A 348 -6.03 -30.17 -1.75
C THR A 348 -7.11 -29.23 -1.20
N TYR A 349 -6.79 -27.97 -0.95
CA TYR A 349 -7.64 -27.07 -0.16
C TYR A 349 -8.55 -26.17 -0.98
N LEU A 350 -8.14 -25.69 -2.16
CA LEU A 350 -8.90 -24.68 -2.93
C LEU A 350 -10.29 -25.16 -3.35
N SER A 351 -10.44 -26.45 -3.68
CA SER A 351 -11.75 -27.01 -4.02
C SER A 351 -12.76 -26.84 -2.89
N THR A 352 -12.32 -27.04 -1.65
CA THR A 352 -13.12 -26.86 -0.43
C THR A 352 -13.27 -25.37 -0.10
N GLY A 353 -12.17 -24.61 -0.19
CA GLY A 353 -12.13 -23.16 0.07
C GLY A 353 -13.04 -22.34 -0.83
N PHE A 354 -13.46 -22.86 -1.99
CA PHE A 354 -14.38 -22.18 -2.90
C PHE A 354 -15.73 -22.90 -3.07
N THR A 355 -16.17 -23.62 -2.03
CA THR A 355 -17.53 -24.19 -1.98
C THR A 355 -18.51 -23.18 -1.37
N MET A 356 -19.44 -22.66 -2.18
CA MET A 356 -20.35 -21.56 -1.80
C MET A 356 -21.71 -22.05 -1.29
N PRO A 357 -22.39 -21.31 -0.38
CA PRO A 357 -23.77 -21.61 0.04
C PRO A 357 -24.78 -21.38 -1.11
N PRO A 358 -26.01 -21.93 -1.06
CA PRO A 358 -26.59 -22.69 0.05
C PRO A 358 -26.03 -24.11 0.14
N TYR A 359 -25.82 -24.59 1.36
CA TYR A 359 -25.34 -25.94 1.62
C TYR A 359 -26.50 -26.91 1.86
N ALA A 360 -26.35 -28.16 1.43
CA ALA A 360 -27.34 -29.19 1.72
C ALA A 360 -27.45 -29.44 3.24
N PRO A 361 -28.64 -29.76 3.77
CA PRO A 361 -28.79 -30.12 5.18
C PRO A 361 -27.83 -31.24 5.60
N GLY A 362 -27.10 -31.06 6.71
CA GLY A 362 -26.13 -32.03 7.21
C GLY A 362 -24.73 -31.95 6.55
N THR A 363 -24.49 -31.00 5.64
CA THR A 363 -23.14 -30.73 5.13
C THR A 363 -22.21 -30.34 6.30
N PRO A 364 -20.97 -30.88 6.38
CA PRO A 364 -19.98 -30.45 7.38
C PRO A 364 -19.75 -28.93 7.37
N LYS A 365 -19.17 -28.38 8.44
CA LYS A 365 -18.85 -26.95 8.55
C LYS A 365 -18.09 -26.49 7.28
N GLN A 366 -18.70 -25.57 6.54
CA GLN A 366 -18.13 -24.97 5.33
C GLN A 366 -17.48 -23.61 5.67
N PRO A 367 -16.56 -23.13 4.82
CA PRO A 367 -15.82 -21.92 5.13
C PRO A 367 -16.61 -20.63 4.92
N TRP A 368 -17.69 -20.62 4.13
CA TRP A 368 -18.46 -19.40 3.84
C TRP A 368 -19.81 -19.38 4.54
N ASN A 369 -20.20 -18.19 4.99
CA ASN A 369 -21.53 -17.87 5.50
C ASN A 369 -22.21 -16.92 4.51
N GLU A 370 -23.54 -16.94 4.46
CA GLU A 370 -24.32 -16.03 3.61
C GLU A 370 -25.30 -15.24 4.46
N GLU A 371 -25.40 -13.95 4.17
CA GLU A 371 -26.22 -13.00 4.90
C GLU A 371 -26.89 -12.03 3.94
N THR A 372 -28.01 -11.47 4.37
CA THR A 372 -28.72 -10.43 3.62
C THR A 372 -28.33 -9.07 4.15
N GLU A 373 -27.90 -8.18 3.25
CA GLU A 373 -27.72 -6.77 3.56
C GLU A 373 -29.11 -6.14 3.75
N PRO A 374 -29.39 -5.60 4.93
CA PRO A 374 -30.74 -5.22 5.36
C PRO A 374 -31.36 -4.07 4.55
N PHE A 375 -30.58 -3.20 3.91
CA PHE A 375 -31.12 -2.02 3.21
C PHE A 375 -31.39 -2.26 1.72
N THR A 376 -30.49 -2.95 1.03
CA THR A 376 -30.61 -3.30 -0.38
C THR A 376 -31.37 -4.62 -0.57
N GLY A 377 -31.40 -5.47 0.46
CA GLY A 377 -31.94 -6.83 0.36
C GLY A 377 -31.04 -7.80 -0.40
N GLU A 378 -29.86 -7.37 -0.85
CA GLU A 378 -28.90 -8.20 -1.55
C GLU A 378 -28.17 -9.14 -0.58
N SER A 379 -27.89 -10.38 -0.99
CA SER A 379 -27.05 -11.26 -0.18
C SER A 379 -25.58 -10.99 -0.39
N TYR A 380 -24.77 -11.17 0.65
CA TYR A 380 -23.31 -11.22 0.59
C TYR A 380 -22.80 -12.43 1.37
N ILE A 381 -21.57 -12.86 1.07
CA ILE A 381 -20.93 -13.98 1.75
C ILE A 381 -19.66 -13.55 2.46
N TRP A 382 -19.31 -14.25 3.53
CA TRP A 382 -18.08 -14.00 4.29
C TRP A 382 -17.50 -15.28 4.89
N THR A 383 -16.18 -15.34 5.09
CA THR A 383 -15.49 -16.55 5.61
C THR A 383 -14.83 -16.38 6.98
N TYR A 384 -14.35 -15.18 7.29
CA TYR A 384 -13.62 -14.87 8.51
C TYR A 384 -14.12 -13.55 9.09
N HIS A 385 -14.05 -13.44 10.41
CA HIS A 385 -14.17 -12.19 11.14
C HIS A 385 -13.46 -12.31 12.49
N ILE A 386 -13.11 -11.17 13.08
CA ILE A 386 -12.83 -11.05 14.51
C ILE A 386 -14.03 -10.43 15.23
N THR A 387 -14.20 -10.78 16.50
CA THR A 387 -15.22 -10.15 17.35
C THR A 387 -14.75 -8.78 17.76
N GLY A 388 -15.51 -7.76 17.38
CA GLY A 388 -15.28 -6.37 17.72
C GLY A 388 -15.77 -6.00 19.12
N VAL A 389 -15.77 -4.69 19.41
CA VAL A 389 -16.38 -4.17 20.64
C VAL A 389 -17.89 -4.39 20.54
N GLY A 390 -18.53 -5.04 21.51
CA GLY A 390 -19.97 -5.34 21.42
C GLY A 390 -20.29 -6.49 20.45
N PRO A 391 -21.42 -6.44 19.70
CA PRO A 391 -21.84 -7.52 18.80
C PRO A 391 -21.22 -7.47 17.38
N HIS A 392 -20.30 -6.54 17.11
CA HIS A 392 -19.81 -6.28 15.74
C HIS A 392 -18.78 -7.27 15.26
N ARG A 393 -18.71 -7.46 13.94
CA ARG A 393 -17.73 -8.32 13.28
C ARG A 393 -16.81 -7.48 12.42
N TYR A 394 -15.52 -7.53 12.71
CA TYR A 394 -14.48 -6.88 11.90
C TYR A 394 -13.74 -7.88 11.03
N ASP A 395 -12.93 -7.38 10.09
CA ASP A 395 -12.05 -8.15 9.22
C ASP A 395 -12.77 -9.06 8.21
N ILE A 396 -14.01 -8.72 7.87
CA ILE A 396 -14.75 -9.42 6.81
C ILE A 396 -14.13 -9.14 5.43
N ASP A 397 -13.74 -7.90 5.19
CA ASP A 397 -13.00 -7.47 3.99
C ASP A 397 -11.67 -8.21 3.87
N TRP A 398 -10.90 -8.32 4.96
CA TRP A 398 -9.70 -9.14 5.07
C TRP A 398 -9.99 -10.61 4.71
N GLY A 399 -11.01 -11.19 5.34
CA GLY A 399 -11.45 -12.56 5.14
C GLY A 399 -11.85 -12.86 3.70
N ASN A 400 -12.45 -11.90 3.01
CA ASN A 400 -12.93 -12.06 1.64
C ASN A 400 -11.85 -11.74 0.60
N ALA A 401 -10.95 -10.80 0.88
CA ALA A 401 -9.97 -10.32 -0.09
C ALA A 401 -8.77 -11.27 -0.24
N LEU A 402 -8.27 -11.83 0.87
CA LEU A 402 -7.10 -12.71 0.85
C LEU A 402 -7.33 -14.02 0.07
N PRO A 403 -8.49 -14.70 0.16
CA PRO A 403 -8.76 -15.87 -0.67
C PRO A 403 -8.76 -15.55 -2.17
N LEU A 404 -9.21 -14.36 -2.57
CA LEU A 404 -9.18 -13.93 -3.96
C LEU A 404 -7.74 -13.73 -4.46
N LEU A 405 -6.87 -13.17 -3.62
CA LEU A 405 -5.45 -13.08 -3.89
C LEU A 405 -4.80 -14.47 -3.99
N GLY A 406 -5.13 -15.37 -3.08
CA GLY A 406 -4.65 -16.76 -3.12
C GLY A 406 -5.09 -17.52 -4.38
N LEU A 407 -6.34 -17.34 -4.81
CA LEU A 407 -6.86 -17.94 -6.04
C LEU A 407 -6.12 -17.42 -7.29
N GLN A 408 -5.87 -16.11 -7.35
CA GLN A 408 -5.11 -15.51 -8.45
C GLN A 408 -3.65 -16.00 -8.47
N ALA A 409 -3.01 -16.09 -7.31
CA ALA A 409 -1.65 -16.62 -7.18
C ALA A 409 -1.58 -18.09 -7.60
N TYR A 410 -2.53 -18.92 -7.16
CA TYR A 410 -2.66 -20.32 -7.58
C TYR A 410 -2.72 -20.41 -9.10
N ALA A 411 -3.69 -19.77 -9.75
CA ALA A 411 -3.88 -19.88 -11.20
C ALA A 411 -2.64 -19.41 -11.98
N THR A 412 -1.97 -18.38 -11.49
CA THR A 412 -0.75 -17.83 -12.08
C THR A 412 0.46 -18.76 -11.95
N ARG A 413 0.54 -19.60 -10.91
CA ARG A 413 1.67 -20.54 -10.66
C ARG A 413 1.39 -21.99 -11.05
N SER A 414 0.12 -22.41 -11.07
CA SER A 414 -0.31 -23.75 -11.50
C SER A 414 -0.72 -23.79 -12.97
N GLY A 415 -1.09 -22.64 -13.56
CA GLY A 415 -1.66 -22.55 -14.90
C GLY A 415 -3.13 -22.96 -14.98
N ASP A 416 -3.75 -23.33 -13.86
CA ASP A 416 -5.13 -23.80 -13.78
C ASP A 416 -6.15 -22.64 -13.80
N TRP A 417 -6.07 -21.82 -14.84
CA TRP A 417 -7.08 -20.81 -15.17
C TRP A 417 -8.49 -21.39 -15.39
N PRO A 418 -8.67 -22.64 -15.89
CA PRO A 418 -9.97 -23.30 -15.91
C PRO A 418 -10.63 -23.43 -14.52
N PHE A 419 -9.86 -23.66 -13.45
CA PHE A 419 -10.41 -23.69 -12.10
C PHE A 419 -11.03 -22.35 -11.68
N VAL A 420 -10.37 -21.24 -12.02
CA VAL A 420 -10.90 -19.88 -11.79
C VAL A 420 -12.11 -19.62 -12.65
N SER A 421 -12.06 -19.94 -13.94
CA SER A 421 -13.14 -19.66 -14.90
C SER A 421 -14.44 -20.38 -14.50
N THR A 422 -14.35 -21.65 -14.08
CA THR A 422 -15.50 -22.44 -13.61
C THR A 422 -16.09 -21.93 -12.29
N ARG A 423 -15.33 -21.15 -11.52
CA ARG A 423 -15.73 -20.56 -10.23
C ARG A 423 -15.89 -19.05 -10.30
N TRP A 424 -15.95 -18.48 -11.49
CA TRP A 424 -16.04 -17.02 -11.65
C TRP A 424 -17.28 -16.42 -11.00
N ASN A 425 -18.40 -17.16 -10.94
CA ASN A 425 -19.59 -16.75 -10.20
C ASN A 425 -19.32 -16.67 -8.68
N ALA A 426 -18.55 -17.62 -8.12
CA ALA A 426 -18.16 -17.59 -6.71
C ALA A 426 -17.28 -16.36 -6.40
N VAL A 427 -16.31 -16.05 -7.26
CA VAL A 427 -15.49 -14.83 -7.15
C VAL A 427 -16.37 -13.59 -7.09
N GLN A 428 -17.36 -13.47 -7.98
CA GLN A 428 -18.29 -12.34 -7.97
C GLN A 428 -19.17 -12.29 -6.70
N ARG A 429 -19.59 -13.44 -6.16
CA ARG A 429 -20.34 -13.49 -4.89
C ARG A 429 -19.51 -13.06 -3.68
N ILE A 430 -18.23 -13.45 -3.62
CA ILE A 430 -17.29 -12.96 -2.60
C ILE A 430 -17.13 -11.45 -2.76
N TYR A 431 -16.93 -11.00 -4.00
CA TYR A 431 -16.64 -9.59 -4.28
C TYR A 431 -17.83 -8.67 -3.99
N ARG A 432 -19.06 -9.18 -4.03
CA ARG A 432 -20.28 -8.43 -3.72
C ARG A 432 -20.24 -7.76 -2.34
N TYR A 433 -19.53 -8.32 -1.37
CA TYR A 433 -19.31 -7.65 -0.09
C TYR A 433 -18.64 -6.27 -0.27
N PHE A 434 -17.61 -6.18 -1.14
CA PHE A 434 -16.95 -4.92 -1.45
C PHE A 434 -17.85 -3.96 -2.22
N ASP A 435 -18.72 -4.47 -3.10
CA ASP A 435 -19.71 -3.64 -3.81
C ASP A 435 -20.71 -3.01 -2.84
N LEU A 436 -21.21 -3.80 -1.89
CA LEU A 436 -22.18 -3.33 -0.92
C LEU A 436 -21.55 -2.42 0.13
N GLY A 437 -20.29 -2.68 0.49
CA GLY A 437 -19.58 -1.99 1.57
C GLY A 437 -18.73 -0.82 1.14
N HIS A 438 -18.64 -0.54 -0.15
CA HIS A 438 -17.87 0.60 -0.64
C HIS A 438 -18.53 1.91 -0.19
N ASP A 439 -17.76 2.73 0.53
CA ASP A 439 -18.18 4.07 0.95
C ASP A 439 -17.47 5.14 0.12
N TRP A 440 -18.24 6.07 -0.44
CA TRP A 440 -17.72 7.16 -1.28
C TRP A 440 -16.93 8.21 -0.50
N CYS A 441 -17.29 8.51 0.74
CA CYS A 441 -16.56 9.46 1.58
C CYS A 441 -15.18 8.91 1.93
N TRP A 442 -15.08 7.60 2.20
CA TRP A 442 -13.85 6.90 2.53
C TRP A 442 -13.08 6.39 1.30
N MET A 443 -13.73 6.37 0.14
CA MET A 443 -13.21 5.83 -1.13
C MET A 443 -12.84 4.34 -1.04
N THR A 444 -13.37 3.60 -0.06
CA THR A 444 -13.00 2.19 0.20
C THR A 444 -14.11 1.42 0.90
N VAL A 445 -13.95 0.10 1.02
CA VAL A 445 -14.85 -0.80 1.74
C VAL A 445 -14.73 -0.66 3.25
N VAL A 446 -15.86 -0.83 3.95
CA VAL A 446 -15.95 -0.99 5.41
C VAL A 446 -15.27 -2.27 5.91
N ASN A 447 -14.55 -2.18 7.03
CA ASN A 447 -13.90 -3.27 7.76
C ASN A 447 -14.90 -4.02 8.68
N GLY A 448 -16.15 -4.19 8.26
CA GLY A 448 -17.16 -4.85 9.10
C GLY A 448 -18.58 -4.82 8.56
N ASP A 449 -19.48 -5.60 9.16
CA ASP A 449 -20.85 -5.83 8.71
C ASP A 449 -21.77 -4.62 8.82
N HIS A 450 -21.39 -3.59 9.58
CA HIS A 450 -22.20 -2.40 9.76
C HIS A 450 -21.52 -1.06 9.45
N GLY A 451 -20.21 -1.00 9.15
CA GLY A 451 -19.53 0.27 8.84
C GLY A 451 -18.75 0.93 9.99
N TRP A 452 -18.64 0.26 11.14
CA TRP A 452 -17.96 0.76 12.35
C TRP A 452 -16.54 1.31 12.13
N SER A 453 -15.83 0.74 11.15
CA SER A 453 -14.53 1.23 10.72
C SER A 453 -14.35 0.95 9.23
N THR A 454 -13.57 1.77 8.54
CA THR A 454 -13.03 1.44 7.21
C THR A 454 -11.54 1.25 7.27
N GLY A 455 -11.06 0.29 6.46
CA GLY A 455 -9.67 0.24 6.01
C GLY A 455 -8.64 0.50 7.11
N THR A 456 -8.67 -0.28 8.18
CA THR A 456 -7.72 -0.12 9.28
C THR A 456 -6.58 -1.10 9.10
N GLY A 457 -5.33 -0.64 9.13
CA GLY A 457 -4.18 -1.55 9.14
C GLY A 457 -4.16 -2.52 7.96
N ASP A 458 -4.18 -3.81 8.27
CA ASP A 458 -4.08 -4.95 7.34
C ASP A 458 -5.34 -5.24 6.49
N PRO A 459 -6.58 -5.17 7.00
CA PRO A 459 -7.79 -5.24 6.19
C PRO A 459 -7.82 -4.31 4.96
N TYR A 460 -7.30 -3.09 5.10
CA TYR A 460 -7.21 -2.16 3.96
C TYR A 460 -6.26 -2.68 2.88
N ALA A 461 -5.10 -3.18 3.30
CA ALA A 461 -4.08 -3.72 2.41
C ALA A 461 -4.57 -5.01 1.74
N ALA A 462 -5.27 -5.87 2.48
CA ALA A 462 -5.94 -7.05 1.95
C ALA A 462 -6.97 -6.66 0.88
N THR A 463 -7.86 -5.71 1.17
CA THR A 463 -8.88 -5.21 0.23
C THR A 463 -8.25 -4.74 -1.09
N LEU A 464 -7.21 -3.91 -1.02
CA LEU A 464 -6.50 -3.44 -2.21
C LEU A 464 -5.93 -4.62 -3.01
N ALA A 465 -5.26 -5.55 -2.34
CA ALA A 465 -4.61 -6.67 -3.00
C ALA A 465 -5.61 -7.67 -3.60
N GLY A 466 -6.69 -7.99 -2.90
CA GLY A 466 -7.77 -8.85 -3.40
C GLY A 466 -8.50 -8.21 -4.59
N THR A 467 -8.68 -6.89 -4.57
CA THR A 467 -9.27 -6.15 -5.69
C THR A 467 -8.35 -6.17 -6.92
N ILE A 468 -7.04 -5.96 -6.73
CA ILE A 468 -6.04 -6.10 -7.80
C ILE A 468 -6.03 -7.53 -8.35
N ALA A 469 -6.15 -8.55 -7.50
CA ALA A 469 -6.27 -9.94 -7.91
C ALA A 469 -7.50 -10.18 -8.80
N CYS A 470 -8.64 -9.57 -8.47
CA CYS A 470 -9.84 -9.59 -9.30
C CYS A 470 -9.63 -8.92 -10.67
N VAL A 471 -8.95 -7.77 -10.74
CA VAL A 471 -8.56 -7.13 -12.02
C VAL A 471 -7.73 -8.10 -12.87
N LYS A 472 -6.70 -8.71 -12.29
CA LYS A 472 -5.80 -9.66 -12.97
C LYS A 472 -6.53 -10.89 -13.47
N MET A 473 -7.41 -11.48 -12.65
CA MET A 473 -8.23 -12.63 -13.06
C MET A 473 -9.24 -12.25 -14.15
N ALA A 474 -9.92 -11.11 -14.04
CA ALA A 474 -10.85 -10.64 -15.06
C ALA A 474 -10.15 -10.46 -16.42
N ARG A 475 -8.96 -9.84 -16.41
CA ARG A 475 -8.10 -9.69 -17.59
C ARG A 475 -7.73 -11.05 -18.21
N ALA A 476 -7.26 -11.98 -17.39
CA ALA A 476 -6.87 -13.32 -17.85
C ALA A 476 -8.04 -14.12 -18.44
N LEU A 477 -9.26 -13.86 -17.96
CA LEU A 477 -10.50 -14.49 -18.43
C LEU A 477 -11.21 -13.70 -19.55
N GLY A 478 -10.65 -12.58 -20.02
CA GLY A 478 -11.26 -11.73 -21.04
C GLY A 478 -12.54 -11.00 -20.60
N GLN A 479 -12.74 -10.83 -19.30
CA GLN A 479 -13.94 -10.24 -18.69
C GLN A 479 -13.82 -8.71 -18.61
N SER A 480 -13.82 -8.03 -19.77
CA SER A 480 -13.46 -6.60 -19.86
C SER A 480 -14.31 -5.69 -18.98
N ALA A 481 -15.64 -5.87 -18.93
CA ALA A 481 -16.51 -5.04 -18.07
C ALA A 481 -16.21 -5.20 -16.57
N LEU A 482 -15.94 -6.43 -16.11
CA LEU A 482 -15.55 -6.68 -14.73
C LEU A 482 -14.14 -6.19 -14.43
N GLU A 483 -13.21 -6.29 -15.40
CA GLU A 483 -11.88 -5.69 -15.28
C GLU A 483 -11.97 -4.18 -15.05
N GLU A 484 -12.79 -3.47 -15.84
CA GLU A 484 -13.01 -2.04 -15.71
C GLU A 484 -13.64 -1.66 -14.36
N LYS A 485 -14.63 -2.42 -13.89
CA LYS A 485 -15.26 -2.24 -12.57
C LYS A 485 -14.26 -2.43 -11.43
N PHE A 486 -13.51 -3.54 -11.44
CA PHE A 486 -12.52 -3.81 -10.40
C PHE A 486 -11.40 -2.76 -10.42
N ALA A 487 -10.96 -2.31 -11.60
CA ALA A 487 -9.99 -1.23 -11.72
C ALA A 487 -10.51 0.08 -11.11
N ALA A 488 -11.79 0.40 -11.30
CA ALA A 488 -12.40 1.56 -10.66
C ALA A 488 -12.38 1.47 -9.13
N HIS A 489 -12.63 0.29 -8.55
CA HIS A 489 -12.49 0.07 -7.12
C HIS A 489 -11.03 0.23 -6.68
N VAL A 490 -10.05 -0.35 -7.40
CA VAL A 490 -8.62 -0.15 -7.11
C VAL A 490 -8.29 1.35 -7.06
N ALA A 491 -8.72 2.12 -8.05
CA ALA A 491 -8.44 3.55 -8.14
C ALA A 491 -9.00 4.33 -6.94
N ARG A 492 -10.21 4.01 -6.47
CA ARG A 492 -10.81 4.62 -5.27
C ARG A 492 -10.09 4.19 -3.98
N ILE A 493 -9.89 2.89 -3.78
CA ILE A 493 -9.21 2.31 -2.60
C ILE A 493 -7.83 2.95 -2.42
N CYS A 494 -7.08 3.15 -3.51
CA CYS A 494 -5.74 3.74 -3.47
C CYS A 494 -5.69 5.15 -2.86
N VAL A 495 -6.75 5.95 -3.03
CA VAL A 495 -6.78 7.34 -2.54
C VAL A 495 -6.62 7.35 -1.02
N GLY A 496 -7.50 6.67 -0.29
CA GLY A 496 -7.42 6.59 1.16
C GLY A 496 -6.24 5.74 1.65
N TYR A 497 -5.85 4.72 0.88
CA TYR A 497 -4.73 3.85 1.21
C TYR A 497 -3.39 4.59 1.25
N VAL A 498 -3.15 5.52 0.33
CA VAL A 498 -1.96 6.40 0.33
C VAL A 498 -2.14 7.54 1.32
N ALA A 499 -3.32 8.18 1.33
CA ALA A 499 -3.56 9.38 2.13
C ALA A 499 -3.38 9.19 3.63
N ARG A 500 -3.62 7.98 4.18
CA ARG A 500 -3.42 7.67 5.61
C ARG A 500 -2.01 7.98 6.13
N LEU A 501 -0.98 7.94 5.28
CA LEU A 501 0.38 8.33 5.68
C LEU A 501 0.48 9.85 5.97
N TRP A 502 -0.26 10.68 5.23
CA TRP A 502 -0.31 12.14 5.43
C TRP A 502 -1.25 12.55 6.59
N TYR A 503 -2.34 11.79 6.82
CA TYR A 503 -3.30 12.10 7.88
C TYR A 503 -2.68 12.17 9.26
N THR A 504 -1.57 11.45 9.52
CA THR A 504 -0.90 11.48 10.82
C THR A 504 -0.54 12.90 11.26
N ASP A 505 0.04 13.72 10.39
CA ASP A 505 0.44 15.08 10.77
C ASP A 505 -0.73 16.03 10.83
N TRP A 506 -1.64 15.90 9.87
CA TRP A 506 -2.85 16.71 9.85
C TRP A 506 -3.70 16.46 11.09
N ALA A 507 -3.99 15.20 11.42
CA ALA A 507 -4.81 14.82 12.57
C ALA A 507 -4.15 15.28 13.89
N ARG A 508 -2.82 15.20 13.99
CA ARG A 508 -2.06 15.72 15.13
C ARG A 508 -2.17 17.25 15.23
N ALA A 509 -2.05 17.97 14.12
CA ALA A 509 -2.21 19.43 14.08
C ALA A 509 -3.63 19.88 14.44
N GLN A 510 -4.65 19.06 14.15
CA GLN A 510 -6.04 19.28 14.55
C GLN A 510 -6.34 18.84 16.00
N GLY A 511 -5.39 18.21 16.70
CA GLY A 511 -5.59 17.68 18.05
C GLY A 511 -6.48 16.43 18.11
N LEU A 512 -6.66 15.72 16.99
CA LEU A 512 -7.49 14.52 16.88
C LEU A 512 -6.77 13.25 17.36
N ILE A 513 -5.43 13.26 17.37
CA ILE A 513 -4.61 12.15 17.85
C ILE A 513 -3.45 12.66 18.72
N GLY A 514 -2.87 11.76 19.53
CA GLY A 514 -1.71 12.08 20.38
C GLY A 514 -0.41 12.28 19.60
N SER A 515 0.61 12.83 20.27
CA SER A 515 1.92 13.10 19.65
C SER A 515 2.64 11.85 19.16
N GLN A 516 2.45 10.71 19.82
CA GLN A 516 3.01 9.40 19.44
C GLN A 516 2.06 8.54 18.58
N SER A 517 0.89 9.06 18.23
CA SER A 517 -0.09 8.31 17.44
C SER A 517 0.19 8.41 15.94
N LEU A 518 -0.09 7.31 15.23
CA LEU A 518 -0.15 7.20 13.77
C LEU A 518 -1.57 6.91 13.33
N VAL A 519 -1.99 7.43 12.18
CA VAL A 519 -3.27 7.08 11.56
C VAL A 519 -3.11 5.79 10.75
N LEU A 520 -3.96 4.79 11.02
CA LEU A 520 -3.96 3.50 10.32
C LEU A 520 -5.08 3.37 9.28
N GLY A 521 -6.15 4.14 9.45
CA GLY A 521 -7.40 4.05 8.72
C GLY A 521 -8.44 4.98 9.31
N PHE A 522 -9.71 4.80 8.92
CA PHE A 522 -10.80 5.63 9.40
C PHE A 522 -11.73 4.83 10.29
N MET A 523 -12.23 5.47 11.34
CA MET A 523 -13.16 4.86 12.28
C MET A 523 -14.36 5.75 12.46
N GLU A 524 -15.53 5.15 12.47
CA GLU A 524 -16.77 5.89 12.46
C GLU A 524 -17.02 6.64 13.77
N ASN A 525 -16.45 6.22 14.89
CA ASN A 525 -16.65 6.83 16.21
C ASN A 525 -15.44 7.65 16.72
N GLU A 526 -14.27 7.51 16.09
CA GLU A 526 -13.04 8.17 16.54
C GLU A 526 -12.37 8.98 15.42
N ALA A 527 -13.04 9.10 14.26
CA ALA A 527 -12.53 9.60 12.98
C ALA A 527 -11.40 8.73 12.38
N PHE A 528 -10.42 8.35 13.19
CA PHE A 528 -9.26 7.57 12.78
C PHE A 528 -9.05 6.36 13.69
N THR A 529 -8.66 5.25 13.09
CA THR A 529 -7.95 4.21 13.83
C THR A 529 -6.49 4.60 13.99
N ARG A 530 -5.89 4.23 15.13
CA ARG A 530 -4.55 4.65 15.48
C ARG A 530 -3.70 3.56 16.11
N ALA A 531 -2.39 3.61 15.84
CA ALA A 531 -1.36 2.94 16.64
C ALA A 531 -0.65 3.99 17.50
N VAL A 532 -0.24 3.64 18.72
CA VAL A 532 0.55 4.52 19.60
C VAL A 532 1.99 3.98 19.71
N LEU A 533 2.92 4.70 19.07
CA LEU A 533 4.33 4.32 19.02
C LEU A 533 4.99 4.35 20.41
N GLY A 534 5.81 3.34 20.69
CA GLY A 534 6.62 3.20 21.92
C GLY A 534 5.88 2.64 23.13
N THR A 535 4.54 2.69 23.14
CA THR A 535 3.73 2.22 24.29
C THR A 535 2.74 1.12 23.94
N GLN A 536 2.60 0.77 22.66
CA GLN A 536 1.76 -0.32 22.18
C GLN A 536 2.57 -1.28 21.31
N ASP A 537 1.94 -2.41 20.98
CA ASP A 537 2.48 -3.43 20.10
C ASP A 537 3.03 -2.83 18.79
N PRO A 538 4.30 -3.10 18.41
CA PRO A 538 4.88 -2.64 17.15
C PRO A 538 4.08 -3.12 15.92
N TRP A 539 3.37 -4.25 16.02
CA TRP A 539 2.51 -4.76 14.97
C TRP A 539 1.43 -3.77 14.54
N GLY A 540 0.79 -3.08 15.50
CA GLY A 540 -0.31 -2.16 15.19
C GLY A 540 0.10 -1.03 14.26
N ALA A 541 1.38 -0.64 14.28
CA ALA A 541 1.93 0.28 13.28
C ALA A 541 2.35 -0.48 12.00
N SER A 542 3.04 -1.62 12.14
CA SER A 542 3.59 -2.38 11.01
C SER A 542 2.54 -2.88 10.01
N ASN A 543 1.36 -3.29 10.49
CA ASN A 543 0.32 -3.94 9.67
C ASN A 543 -0.24 -3.03 8.57
N ILE A 544 -0.05 -1.71 8.70
CA ILE A 544 -0.41 -0.73 7.67
C ILE A 544 0.33 -1.03 6.37
N LEU A 545 1.59 -1.47 6.43
CA LEU A 545 2.40 -1.74 5.26
C LEU A 545 2.14 -3.13 4.69
N SER A 546 1.79 -4.08 5.55
CA SER A 546 2.06 -5.48 5.29
C SER A 546 0.83 -6.28 4.87
N ALA A 547 -0.35 -5.94 5.38
CA ALA A 547 -1.49 -6.86 5.45
C ALA A 547 -1.17 -8.09 6.33
N ASP A 548 -1.78 -9.26 6.09
CA ASP A 548 -1.37 -10.55 6.67
C ASP A 548 -0.09 -11.08 5.99
N GLY A 549 1.07 -10.57 6.41
CA GLY A 549 2.38 -10.90 5.84
C GLY A 549 2.97 -9.80 4.98
N VAL A 550 3.74 -10.11 3.93
CA VAL A 550 4.28 -9.07 3.00
C VAL A 550 3.57 -9.15 1.66
N ILE A 551 2.53 -8.33 1.48
CA ILE A 551 1.85 -8.22 0.18
C ILE A 551 2.53 -7.16 -0.68
N HIS A 552 3.43 -7.58 -1.56
CA HIS A 552 4.22 -6.67 -2.40
C HIS A 552 3.41 -5.63 -3.20
N THR A 553 2.22 -5.99 -3.70
CA THR A 553 1.40 -5.10 -4.54
C THR A 553 0.88 -3.89 -3.77
N THR A 554 0.78 -3.96 -2.44
CA THR A 554 0.25 -2.86 -1.63
C THR A 554 1.26 -1.75 -1.41
N TYR A 555 2.55 -1.97 -1.70
CA TYR A 555 3.57 -0.93 -1.59
C TYR A 555 3.65 -0.03 -2.83
N ALA A 556 3.26 -0.54 -4.00
CA ALA A 556 3.36 0.20 -5.25
C ALA A 556 2.64 1.57 -5.22
N PRO A 557 1.41 1.71 -4.67
CA PRO A 557 0.76 3.01 -4.53
C PRO A 557 1.56 4.00 -3.66
N PHE A 558 2.26 3.53 -2.62
CA PHE A 558 3.05 4.42 -1.76
C PHE A 558 4.26 4.99 -2.50
N ILE A 559 4.93 4.16 -3.30
CA ILE A 559 6.10 4.57 -4.08
C ILE A 559 5.68 5.50 -5.22
N GLU A 560 4.61 5.16 -5.93
CA GLU A 560 4.18 5.91 -7.11
C GLU A 560 3.47 7.23 -6.74
N PHE A 561 2.62 7.23 -5.71
CA PHE A 561 1.71 8.34 -5.42
C PHE A 561 1.95 9.00 -4.06
N GLY A 562 2.71 8.37 -3.16
CA GLY A 562 2.91 8.86 -1.79
C GLY A 562 4.03 9.88 -1.63
N GLY A 563 4.84 10.12 -2.67
CA GLY A 563 6.02 10.98 -2.58
C GLY A 563 6.98 10.48 -1.49
N ASN A 564 7.32 11.33 -0.51
CA ASN A 564 8.19 10.94 0.61
C ASN A 564 7.43 10.39 1.84
N ALA A 565 6.11 10.17 1.76
CA ALA A 565 5.31 9.80 2.92
C ALA A 565 5.73 8.45 3.53
N LEU A 566 6.07 7.46 2.69
CA LEU A 566 6.56 6.17 3.16
C LEU A 566 7.91 6.31 3.88
N GLN A 567 8.84 7.12 3.34
CA GLN A 567 10.12 7.40 4.02
C GLN A 567 9.89 8.05 5.38
N GLN A 568 9.03 9.07 5.46
CA GLN A 568 8.71 9.73 6.73
C GLN A 568 8.06 8.77 7.74
N TYR A 569 7.22 7.86 7.26
CA TYR A 569 6.62 6.82 8.08
C TYR A 569 7.68 5.88 8.66
N GLU A 570 8.57 5.35 7.81
CA GLU A 570 9.71 4.50 8.19
C GLU A 570 10.65 5.20 9.19
N ASP A 571 10.94 6.48 8.98
CA ASP A 571 11.79 7.28 9.86
C ASP A 571 11.17 7.44 11.25
N ARG A 572 9.86 7.70 11.33
CA ARG A 572 9.13 7.79 12.61
C ARG A 572 9.09 6.46 13.34
N TYR A 573 8.84 5.39 12.61
CA TYR A 573 8.80 4.05 13.16
C TYR A 573 10.18 3.68 13.75
N ALA A 574 11.26 3.89 12.99
CA ALA A 574 12.61 3.63 13.45
C ALA A 574 13.04 4.54 14.60
N ALA A 575 12.60 5.80 14.64
CA ALA A 575 12.86 6.69 15.77
C ALA A 575 12.17 6.22 17.06
N ALA A 576 10.97 5.66 16.96
CA ALA A 576 10.25 5.10 18.10
C ALA A 576 10.80 3.72 18.52
N TYR A 577 11.30 2.94 17.58
CA TYR A 577 11.82 1.59 17.78
C TYR A 577 13.22 1.43 17.15
N PRO A 578 14.30 1.93 17.77
CA PRO A 578 15.63 1.96 17.15
C PRO A 578 16.22 0.59 16.74
N ALA A 579 15.78 -0.49 17.40
CA ALA A 579 16.15 -1.87 17.11
C ALA A 579 14.98 -2.66 16.50
N TRP A 580 14.16 -2.01 15.69
CA TRP A 580 13.00 -2.61 15.01
C TRP A 580 13.32 -3.85 14.15
N TYR A 581 14.56 -3.96 13.66
CA TYR A 581 15.06 -5.05 12.81
C TYR A 581 15.83 -6.13 13.58
N ASP A 582 15.86 -6.05 14.91
CA ASP A 582 16.57 -7.00 15.77
C ASP A 582 15.57 -7.90 16.50
N GLY A 583 15.62 -9.20 16.19
CA GLY A 583 14.75 -10.20 16.79
C GLY A 583 14.92 -10.38 18.30
N SER A 584 15.99 -9.84 18.89
CA SER A 584 16.29 -9.88 20.33
C SER A 584 15.66 -8.75 21.15
N GLN A 585 14.99 -7.78 20.52
CA GLN A 585 14.35 -6.66 21.21
C GLN A 585 13.32 -7.12 22.25
N VAL A 586 13.40 -6.55 23.46
CA VAL A 586 12.44 -6.80 24.56
C VAL A 586 11.55 -5.57 24.77
N TYR A 587 10.25 -5.80 24.86
CA TYR A 587 9.25 -4.76 25.13
C TYR A 587 8.74 -4.82 26.58
N PRO A 588 8.33 -3.69 27.18
CA PRO A 588 7.77 -3.66 28.53
C PRO A 588 6.30 -4.16 28.59
N PHE A 589 5.77 -4.65 27.47
CA PHE A 589 4.41 -5.15 27.31
C PHE A 589 4.42 -6.41 26.44
N THR A 590 3.34 -7.20 26.53
CA THR A 590 3.16 -8.39 25.69
C THR A 590 2.86 -7.98 24.26
N THR A 591 3.62 -8.54 23.33
CA THR A 591 3.43 -8.38 21.88
C THR A 591 2.70 -9.58 21.29
N THR A 592 1.88 -9.34 20.29
CA THR A 592 1.06 -10.30 19.54
C THR A 592 1.93 -11.34 18.82
N TYR A 593 3.05 -10.91 18.21
CA TYR A 593 3.88 -11.76 17.37
C TYR A 593 5.28 -12.02 17.92
N ASN A 594 5.41 -12.05 19.25
CA ASN A 594 6.67 -12.35 19.93
C ASN A 594 7.80 -11.34 19.61
N GLY A 595 7.63 -10.07 19.95
CA GLY A 595 8.60 -9.00 19.76
C GLY A 595 8.74 -8.57 18.30
N ASN A 596 9.97 -8.23 17.91
CA ASN A 596 10.32 -7.91 16.53
C ASN A 596 10.61 -9.18 15.72
N SER A 597 9.65 -10.08 15.68
CA SER A 597 9.75 -11.21 14.78
C SER A 597 9.81 -10.74 13.33
N VAL A 598 10.23 -11.63 12.44
CA VAL A 598 10.14 -11.41 10.99
C VAL A 598 8.75 -10.97 10.54
N TYR A 599 7.67 -11.35 11.25
CA TYR A 599 6.32 -10.89 10.95
C TYR A 599 6.14 -9.37 11.09
N VAL A 600 6.87 -8.75 12.01
CA VAL A 600 6.89 -7.30 12.27
C VAL A 600 7.98 -6.61 11.44
N ALA A 601 9.18 -7.19 11.37
CA ALA A 601 10.34 -6.53 10.76
C ALA A 601 10.35 -6.56 9.23
N PHE A 602 9.93 -7.66 8.61
CA PHE A 602 10.02 -7.84 7.15
C PHE A 602 9.20 -6.85 6.31
N PRO A 603 8.00 -6.41 6.75
CA PRO A 603 7.29 -5.32 6.07
C PRO A 603 8.12 -4.04 5.93
N HIS A 604 8.83 -3.64 6.99
CA HIS A 604 9.71 -2.48 6.99
C HIS A 604 10.95 -2.69 6.11
N ILE A 605 11.56 -3.89 6.17
CA ILE A 605 12.67 -4.25 5.27
C ILE A 605 12.22 -4.15 3.80
N PHE A 606 11.01 -4.63 3.47
CA PHE A 606 10.46 -4.53 2.13
C PHE A 606 10.24 -3.07 1.71
N GLY A 607 9.60 -2.25 2.56
CA GLY A 607 9.42 -0.82 2.31
C GLY A 607 10.76 -0.10 2.04
N ARG A 608 11.78 -0.35 2.86
CA ARG A 608 13.14 0.18 2.69
C ARG A 608 13.84 -0.35 1.45
N THR A 609 13.53 -1.57 1.05
CA THR A 609 14.00 -2.14 -0.22
C THR A 609 13.51 -1.31 -1.39
N LEU A 610 12.25 -0.85 -1.36
CA LEU A 610 11.69 0.00 -2.41
C LEU A 610 12.17 1.46 -2.32
N LEU A 611 12.51 1.95 -1.12
CA LEU A 611 13.08 3.29 -0.90
C LEU A 611 14.57 3.41 -1.29
N GLY A 612 15.20 2.33 -1.77
CA GLY A 612 16.58 2.37 -2.26
C GLY A 612 17.65 2.13 -1.19
N GLU A 613 17.29 1.58 -0.03
CA GLU A 613 18.26 1.14 0.99
C GLU A 613 19.30 0.17 0.37
N SER A 614 20.56 0.27 0.78
CA SER A 614 21.64 -0.52 0.17
C SER A 614 21.45 -2.03 0.39
N THR A 615 21.83 -2.85 -0.59
CA THR A 615 21.71 -4.32 -0.49
C THR A 615 22.48 -4.88 0.71
N ALA A 616 23.65 -4.31 1.05
CA ALA A 616 24.40 -4.70 2.24
C ALA A 616 23.64 -4.41 3.54
N THR A 617 23.05 -3.22 3.65
CA THR A 617 22.24 -2.84 4.82
C THR A 617 21.02 -3.74 4.97
N LEU A 618 20.32 -4.03 3.86
CA LEU A 618 19.13 -4.89 3.90
C LEU A 618 19.47 -6.32 4.34
N TRP A 619 20.58 -6.88 3.87
CA TRP A 619 21.04 -8.18 4.36
C TRP A 619 21.40 -8.15 5.84
N ASN A 620 22.00 -7.06 6.34
CA ASN A 620 22.24 -6.91 7.77
C ASN A 620 20.93 -6.92 8.58
N TYR A 621 19.87 -6.27 8.09
CA TYR A 621 18.55 -6.33 8.75
C TYR A 621 17.98 -7.75 8.76
N VAL A 622 18.02 -8.45 7.63
CA VAL A 622 17.55 -9.83 7.51
C VAL A 622 18.33 -10.76 8.45
N ASP A 623 19.65 -10.64 8.49
CA ASP A 623 20.52 -11.44 9.34
C ASP A 623 20.28 -11.16 10.84
N SER A 624 19.99 -9.90 11.20
CA SER A 624 19.64 -9.52 12.58
C SER A 624 18.30 -10.09 13.05
N CYS A 625 17.37 -10.36 12.13
CA CYS A 625 16.09 -11.00 12.44
C CYS A 625 16.21 -12.52 12.67
N GLU A 626 17.37 -13.15 12.40
CA GLU A 626 17.54 -14.60 12.49
C GLU A 626 17.25 -15.16 13.90
N SER A 627 17.47 -14.34 14.94
CA SER A 627 17.19 -14.69 16.32
C SER A 627 15.69 -14.92 16.63
N ASN A 628 14.78 -14.47 15.75
CA ASN A 628 13.34 -14.55 15.98
C ASN A 628 12.53 -14.69 14.69
N ARG A 629 12.40 -15.94 14.22
CA ARG A 629 11.70 -16.31 12.98
C ARG A 629 10.21 -16.66 13.17
N ASN A 630 9.54 -16.13 14.19
CA ASN A 630 8.12 -16.39 14.39
C ASN A 630 7.29 -15.92 13.17
N ASN A 631 6.38 -16.76 12.67
CA ASN A 631 5.60 -16.55 11.44
C ASN A 631 6.45 -16.20 10.19
N ALA A 632 7.62 -16.84 10.06
CA ALA A 632 8.58 -16.67 8.96
C ALA A 632 8.05 -16.91 7.54
N TRP A 633 6.91 -17.59 7.41
CA TRP A 633 6.29 -17.88 6.12
C TRP A 633 5.96 -16.65 5.28
N ILE A 634 5.93 -15.46 5.87
CA ILE A 634 5.67 -14.20 5.17
C ILE A 634 6.89 -13.62 4.44
N GLY A 635 8.09 -14.12 4.74
CA GLY A 635 9.35 -13.54 4.26
C GLY A 635 9.75 -13.76 2.80
N PRO A 636 9.23 -14.74 2.05
CA PRO A 636 9.65 -14.96 0.67
C PRO A 636 9.61 -13.72 -0.25
N PRO A 637 8.58 -12.85 -0.22
CA PRO A 637 8.55 -11.62 -1.00
C PRO A 637 9.74 -10.70 -0.73
N VAL A 638 10.21 -10.62 0.53
CA VAL A 638 11.35 -9.76 0.93
C VAL A 638 12.66 -10.30 0.40
N ILE A 639 12.92 -11.58 0.65
CA ILE A 639 14.15 -12.23 0.22
C ILE A 639 14.23 -12.25 -1.31
N ALA A 640 13.10 -12.50 -1.98
CA ALA A 640 13.03 -12.50 -3.44
C ALA A 640 13.32 -11.12 -4.04
N GLU A 641 12.75 -10.06 -3.48
CA GLU A 641 12.99 -8.69 -3.94
C GLU A 641 14.47 -8.33 -3.82
N ILE A 642 15.09 -8.58 -2.66
CA ILE A 642 16.51 -8.25 -2.43
C ILE A 642 17.41 -9.05 -3.38
N LEU A 643 17.13 -10.34 -3.59
CA LEU A 643 17.89 -11.17 -4.52
C LEU A 643 17.74 -10.72 -5.97
N ALA A 644 16.55 -10.29 -6.38
CA ALA A 644 16.27 -9.94 -7.77
C ALA A 644 16.79 -8.55 -8.19
N ARG A 645 17.31 -7.73 -7.26
CA ARG A 645 17.82 -6.38 -7.56
C ARG A 645 18.87 -6.31 -8.65
N ASP A 646 19.70 -7.34 -8.78
CA ASP A 646 20.77 -7.41 -9.77
C ASP A 646 20.34 -8.08 -11.09
N THR A 647 19.04 -8.34 -11.26
CA THR A 647 18.48 -8.88 -12.50
C THR A 647 18.03 -7.73 -13.41
N PRO A 648 18.14 -7.87 -14.74
CA PRO A 648 17.88 -6.77 -15.66
C PRO A 648 16.40 -6.54 -15.95
N MET A 649 15.52 -7.44 -15.47
CA MET A 649 14.09 -7.34 -15.68
C MET A 649 13.27 -8.06 -14.60
N LEU A 650 12.02 -7.63 -14.47
CA LEU A 650 10.98 -8.24 -13.64
C LEU A 650 9.77 -8.56 -14.52
N LEU A 651 9.23 -9.77 -14.46
CA LEU A 651 8.04 -10.13 -15.24
C LEU A 651 6.79 -9.49 -14.61
N THR A 652 5.98 -8.82 -15.43
CA THR A 652 4.83 -8.02 -14.98
C THR A 652 3.48 -8.54 -15.47
N GLN A 653 3.44 -9.35 -16.53
CA GLN A 653 2.26 -10.11 -16.92
C GLN A 653 2.65 -11.26 -17.86
N TRP A 654 2.03 -12.43 -17.67
CA TRP A 654 2.21 -13.62 -18.53
C TRP A 654 0.97 -14.52 -18.50
N GLN A 655 -0.17 -14.05 -18.03
CA GLN A 655 -1.39 -14.87 -17.99
C GLN A 655 -2.02 -14.98 -19.39
N PRO A 656 -2.71 -16.09 -19.72
CA PRO A 656 -2.96 -17.27 -18.88
C PRO A 656 -1.92 -18.38 -19.13
N ALA A 657 -0.77 -18.31 -18.44
CA ALA A 657 0.26 -19.34 -18.44
C ALA A 657 0.80 -19.59 -17.03
N ARG A 658 1.28 -20.81 -16.78
CA ARG A 658 2.07 -21.17 -15.60
C ARG A 658 3.50 -20.71 -15.81
N LEU A 659 4.07 -19.97 -14.87
CA LEU A 659 5.52 -19.77 -14.79
C LEU A 659 6.17 -21.02 -14.16
N VAL A 660 7.02 -21.71 -14.91
CA VAL A 660 7.74 -22.91 -14.45
C VAL A 660 9.07 -22.53 -13.81
N ASP A 661 9.93 -21.82 -14.55
CA ASP A 661 11.22 -21.32 -14.06
C ASP A 661 11.59 -19.99 -14.74
N ALA A 662 12.46 -19.22 -14.09
CA ALA A 662 13.00 -17.97 -14.63
C ALA A 662 14.41 -17.73 -14.08
N VAL A 663 15.41 -17.67 -14.96
CA VAL A 663 16.82 -17.62 -14.59
C VAL A 663 17.52 -16.49 -15.33
N TRP A 664 18.34 -15.73 -14.60
CA TRP A 664 19.24 -14.74 -15.17
C TRP A 664 20.66 -15.31 -15.28
N SER A 665 21.25 -15.22 -16.47
CA SER A 665 22.61 -15.62 -16.77
C SER A 665 23.42 -14.39 -17.22
N PRO A 666 24.08 -13.66 -16.30
CA PRO A 666 24.82 -12.44 -16.64
C PRO A 666 25.99 -12.70 -17.57
N THR A 667 26.65 -13.85 -17.47
CA THR A 667 27.76 -14.24 -18.35
C THR A 667 27.31 -14.47 -19.80
N GLN A 668 26.06 -14.86 -20.01
CA GLN A 668 25.49 -15.04 -21.34
C GLN A 668 24.68 -13.82 -21.80
N GLY A 669 24.37 -12.88 -20.89
CA GLY A 669 23.42 -11.81 -21.15
C GLY A 669 22.02 -12.35 -21.46
N ARG A 670 21.58 -13.42 -20.78
CA ARG A 670 20.32 -14.11 -21.11
C ARG A 670 19.42 -14.29 -19.90
N ALA A 671 18.17 -13.86 -20.04
CA ALA A 671 17.07 -14.26 -19.16
C ALA A 671 16.33 -15.43 -19.83
N ALA A 672 16.42 -16.62 -19.24
CA ALA A 672 15.74 -17.82 -19.71
C ALA A 672 14.49 -18.06 -18.86
N LEU A 673 13.33 -18.12 -19.51
CA LEU A 673 12.02 -18.23 -18.91
C LEU A 673 11.30 -19.46 -19.47
N GLU A 674 10.67 -20.24 -18.60
CA GLU A 674 9.87 -21.40 -18.98
C GLU A 674 8.43 -21.22 -18.53
N PHE A 675 7.50 -21.45 -19.46
CA PHE A 675 6.08 -21.38 -19.21
C PHE A 675 5.36 -22.64 -19.70
N ASP A 676 4.25 -22.98 -19.05
CA ASP A 676 3.33 -24.04 -19.50
C ASP A 676 1.92 -23.48 -19.67
N LEU A 677 1.24 -23.90 -20.74
CA LEU A 677 -0.15 -23.56 -21.02
C LEU A 677 -0.99 -24.81 -21.24
N LEU A 678 -2.17 -24.87 -20.62
CA LEU A 678 -3.13 -25.97 -20.79
C LEU A 678 -3.86 -25.91 -22.14
N GLN A 679 -3.86 -24.76 -22.79
CA GLN A 679 -4.53 -24.53 -24.06
C GLN A 679 -3.80 -23.47 -24.89
N SER A 680 -3.95 -23.55 -26.21
CA SER A 680 -3.45 -22.54 -27.14
C SER A 680 -4.13 -21.20 -26.88
N THR A 681 -3.35 -20.12 -26.78
CA THR A 681 -3.87 -18.77 -26.55
C THR A 681 -2.99 -17.73 -27.23
N ASP A 682 -3.58 -16.58 -27.57
CA ASP A 682 -2.83 -15.38 -27.91
C ASP A 682 -2.25 -14.82 -26.61
N TRP A 683 -1.00 -15.18 -26.34
CA TRP A 683 -0.32 -14.97 -25.08
C TRP A 683 0.45 -13.65 -25.10
N ARG A 684 0.29 -12.86 -24.03
CA ARG A 684 1.06 -11.63 -23.82
C ARG A 684 2.02 -11.84 -22.67
N LEU A 685 3.30 -11.61 -22.93
CA LEU A 685 4.34 -11.49 -21.91
C LEU A 685 4.81 -10.03 -21.87
N THR A 686 4.79 -9.45 -20.69
CA THR A 686 5.32 -8.12 -20.39
C THR A 686 6.27 -8.21 -19.22
N ALA A 687 7.31 -7.38 -19.28
CA ALA A 687 8.29 -7.26 -18.23
C ALA A 687 8.75 -5.80 -18.09
N ARG A 688 9.07 -5.40 -16.87
CA ARG A 688 9.71 -4.14 -16.56
C ARG A 688 11.23 -4.34 -16.63
N LEU A 689 11.91 -3.48 -17.36
CA LEU A 689 13.36 -3.39 -17.41
C LEU A 689 13.84 -2.64 -16.17
N THR A 690 14.62 -3.32 -15.33
CA THR A 690 15.10 -2.81 -14.04
C THR A 690 16.55 -2.35 -14.10
N SER A 691 17.19 -2.51 -15.25
CA SER A 691 18.54 -2.05 -15.53
C SER A 691 18.55 -1.19 -16.79
N THR A 692 19.66 -0.49 -17.05
CA THR A 692 19.82 0.19 -18.33
C THR A 692 20.22 -0.75 -19.47
N GLU A 693 20.44 -2.05 -19.19
CA GLU A 693 20.75 -3.03 -20.22
C GLU A 693 19.53 -3.20 -21.12
N GLN A 694 19.72 -3.00 -22.43
CA GLN A 694 18.63 -3.10 -23.39
C GLN A 694 18.56 -4.51 -23.98
N PRO A 695 17.36 -5.11 -24.05
CA PRO A 695 17.11 -6.30 -24.84
C PRO A 695 17.46 -6.06 -26.30
N ILE A 696 18.24 -6.97 -26.90
CA ILE A 696 18.65 -6.94 -28.30
C ILE A 696 17.92 -7.98 -29.15
N ASP A 697 17.40 -9.04 -28.53
CA ASP A 697 16.57 -10.05 -29.19
C ASP A 697 15.65 -10.73 -28.17
N VAL A 698 14.54 -11.28 -28.65
CA VAL A 698 13.66 -12.15 -27.87
C VAL A 698 13.40 -13.41 -28.68
N LEU A 699 13.77 -14.56 -28.13
CA LEU A 699 13.57 -15.87 -28.74
C LEU A 699 12.38 -16.55 -28.07
N VAL A 700 11.44 -17.07 -28.87
CA VAL A 700 10.37 -17.96 -28.40
C VAL A 700 10.58 -19.31 -29.07
N ASN A 701 10.77 -20.35 -28.25
CA ASN A 701 11.12 -21.71 -28.70
C ASN A 701 12.31 -21.71 -29.68
N GLY A 702 13.32 -20.87 -29.39
CA GLY A 702 14.54 -20.72 -30.18
C GLY A 702 14.43 -19.87 -31.45
N SER A 703 13.26 -19.29 -31.75
CA SER A 703 13.05 -18.43 -32.92
C SER A 703 12.85 -16.97 -32.51
N SER A 704 13.54 -16.02 -33.16
CA SER A 704 13.38 -14.59 -32.87
C SER A 704 11.97 -14.12 -33.19
N VAL A 705 11.38 -13.34 -32.29
CA VAL A 705 10.05 -12.77 -32.43
C VAL A 705 10.08 -11.24 -32.32
N PRO A 706 9.13 -10.53 -32.96
CA PRO A 706 8.97 -9.10 -32.73
C PRO A 706 8.66 -8.81 -31.26
N PHE A 707 9.36 -7.83 -30.70
CA PHE A 707 9.09 -7.28 -29.37
C PHE A 707 9.05 -5.75 -29.44
N SER A 708 8.42 -5.13 -28.45
CA SER A 708 8.42 -3.67 -28.31
C SER A 708 8.92 -3.26 -26.93
N ILE A 709 9.56 -2.10 -26.88
CA ILE A 709 9.95 -1.42 -25.64
C ILE A 709 9.26 -0.06 -25.63
N THR A 710 8.51 0.24 -24.57
CA THR A 710 7.87 1.54 -24.34
C THR A 710 8.19 1.97 -22.92
N GLY A 711 8.95 3.06 -22.76
CA GLY A 711 9.52 3.41 -21.45
C GLY A 711 10.45 2.30 -20.96
N ASP A 712 10.18 1.78 -19.77
CA ASP A 712 10.85 0.62 -19.19
C ASP A 712 10.09 -0.69 -19.42
N SER A 713 9.01 -0.71 -20.21
CA SER A 713 8.21 -1.91 -20.43
C SER A 713 8.62 -2.63 -21.73
N LEU A 714 9.11 -3.87 -21.61
CA LEU A 714 9.23 -4.81 -22.71
C LEU A 714 7.92 -5.58 -22.87
N SER A 715 7.45 -5.75 -24.10
CA SER A 715 6.28 -6.58 -24.41
C SER A 715 6.45 -7.44 -25.65
N ILE A 716 5.93 -8.67 -25.56
CA ILE A 716 5.72 -9.57 -26.70
C ILE A 716 4.28 -10.08 -26.71
N GLN A 717 3.79 -10.40 -27.89
CA GLN A 717 2.50 -11.04 -28.10
C GLN A 717 2.69 -12.16 -29.13
N GLN A 718 2.35 -13.39 -28.75
CA GLN A 718 2.56 -14.58 -29.56
C GLN A 718 1.44 -15.59 -29.31
N THR A 719 1.01 -16.29 -30.37
CA THR A 719 0.16 -17.47 -30.19
C THR A 719 1.04 -18.66 -29.82
N VAL A 720 0.85 -19.20 -28.62
CA VAL A 720 1.66 -20.31 -28.08
C VAL A 720 0.77 -21.41 -27.51
N ASN A 721 1.32 -22.62 -27.40
CA ASN A 721 0.62 -23.79 -26.87
C ASN A 721 1.61 -24.73 -26.17
N GLY A 722 1.18 -25.39 -25.10
CA GLY A 722 2.01 -26.32 -24.34
C GLY A 722 3.16 -25.64 -23.60
N SER A 723 4.32 -26.29 -23.59
CA SER A 723 5.54 -25.73 -22.98
C SER A 723 6.17 -24.71 -23.91
N VAL A 724 6.56 -23.56 -23.35
CA VAL A 724 7.08 -22.39 -24.06
C VAL A 724 8.35 -21.93 -23.37
N GLN A 725 9.43 -21.89 -24.15
CA GLN A 725 10.72 -21.35 -23.73
C GLN A 725 10.87 -19.94 -24.29
N VAL A 726 11.12 -18.96 -23.43
CA VAL A 726 11.39 -17.59 -23.82
C VAL A 726 12.80 -17.22 -23.36
N GLU A 727 13.63 -16.74 -24.29
CA GLU A 727 14.92 -16.14 -23.96
C GLU A 727 14.90 -14.65 -24.31
N VAL A 728 15.09 -13.80 -23.31
CA VAL A 728 15.34 -12.37 -23.55
C VAL A 728 16.85 -12.19 -23.54
N VAL A 729 17.39 -11.81 -24.69
CA VAL A 729 18.82 -11.62 -24.91
C VAL A 729 19.13 -10.15 -24.73
N PHE A 730 20.01 -9.86 -23.79
CA PHE A 730 20.55 -8.53 -23.54
C PHE A 730 21.91 -8.41 -24.24
N SER A 731 22.37 -7.18 -24.46
CA SER A 731 23.77 -6.98 -24.83
C SER A 731 24.67 -7.58 -23.74
N ALA A 732 25.44 -8.63 -24.07
CA ALA A 732 26.27 -9.31 -23.09
C ALA A 732 27.20 -8.33 -22.35
N ALA A 733 27.43 -8.59 -21.06
CA ALA A 733 28.53 -7.94 -20.36
C ALA A 733 29.83 -8.21 -21.14
N PRO A 734 30.68 -7.21 -21.36
CA PRO A 734 31.98 -7.45 -21.98
C PRO A 734 32.78 -8.42 -21.11
N PRO A 735 33.63 -9.29 -21.71
CA PRO A 735 34.50 -10.17 -20.93
C PRO A 735 35.45 -9.34 -20.05
N ASP A 736 35.97 -9.97 -19.00
CA ASP A 736 37.04 -9.40 -18.17
C ASP A 736 38.18 -8.91 -19.07
N LEU A 737 38.57 -7.65 -18.90
CA LEU A 737 39.77 -7.12 -19.53
C LEU A 737 40.93 -7.36 -18.59
N ILE A 738 41.83 -8.27 -18.97
CA ILE A 738 43.05 -8.54 -18.21
C ILE A 738 44.22 -7.98 -19.01
N ILE A 739 45.05 -7.17 -18.35
CA ILE A 739 46.25 -6.57 -18.92
C ILE A 739 47.42 -7.03 -18.06
N ASP A 740 48.24 -7.92 -18.61
CA ASP A 740 49.50 -8.40 -18.08
C ASP A 740 50.65 -7.43 -18.39
N ASN A 741 51.76 -7.53 -17.66
CA ASN A 741 52.93 -6.68 -17.93
C ASN A 741 53.65 -6.99 -19.25
N THR A 742 53.19 -7.99 -20.00
CA THR A 742 53.67 -8.31 -21.36
C THR A 742 52.72 -7.83 -22.47
N ASP A 743 51.55 -7.30 -22.12
CA ASP A 743 50.55 -6.82 -23.08
C ASP A 743 50.87 -5.42 -23.63
N ALA A 744 50.31 -5.08 -24.79
CA ALA A 744 50.57 -3.81 -25.48
C ALA A 744 49.96 -2.60 -24.73
N GLU A 745 48.93 -2.83 -23.92
CA GLU A 745 48.24 -1.87 -23.07
C GLU A 745 49.00 -1.56 -21.77
N PHE A 746 50.11 -2.27 -21.52
CA PHE A 746 51.01 -2.00 -20.42
C PHE A 746 52.22 -1.15 -20.85
N SER A 747 52.61 -0.20 -20.00
CA SER A 747 53.78 0.64 -20.22
C SER A 747 54.46 1.02 -18.91
N THR A 748 55.75 1.33 -18.97
CA THR A 748 56.52 1.80 -17.82
C THR A 748 57.22 3.13 -18.09
N ALA A 749 57.35 3.93 -17.04
CA ALA A 749 58.31 5.02 -16.95
C ALA A 749 59.37 4.62 -15.91
N GLY A 750 60.65 4.82 -16.24
CA GLY A 750 61.77 4.29 -15.45
C GLY A 750 62.20 2.88 -15.90
N SER A 751 63.21 2.31 -15.23
CA SER A 751 63.78 1.01 -15.60
C SER A 751 63.21 -0.10 -14.70
N TRP A 752 62.31 -0.92 -15.25
CA TRP A 752 61.62 -2.00 -14.53
C TRP A 752 62.15 -3.38 -14.96
N PRO A 753 63.16 -3.94 -14.27
CA PRO A 753 63.65 -5.28 -14.56
C PRO A 753 62.61 -6.36 -14.22
N SER A 754 62.71 -7.50 -14.91
CA SER A 754 61.92 -8.69 -14.57
C SER A 754 62.32 -9.26 -13.22
N SER A 755 61.33 -9.63 -12.42
CA SER A 755 61.47 -10.31 -11.14
C SER A 755 61.77 -11.79 -11.38
N ALA A 756 62.69 -12.36 -10.58
CA ALA A 756 62.95 -13.80 -10.56
C ALA A 756 62.00 -14.58 -9.62
N ASN A 757 61.17 -13.87 -8.85
CA ASN A 757 60.25 -14.50 -7.91
C ASN A 757 59.06 -15.13 -8.66
N SER A 758 58.71 -16.37 -8.28
CA SER A 758 57.56 -17.09 -8.81
C SER A 758 56.23 -16.53 -8.28
N GLY A 759 55.13 -16.92 -8.92
CA GLY A 759 53.78 -16.51 -8.51
C GLY A 759 53.24 -15.29 -9.27
N HIS A 760 53.88 -14.95 -10.39
CA HIS A 760 53.39 -13.94 -11.32
C HIS A 760 52.15 -14.43 -12.09
N TYR A 761 51.37 -13.50 -12.62
CA TYR A 761 50.37 -13.82 -13.64
C TYR A 761 51.11 -14.16 -14.94
N LEU A 762 50.59 -15.11 -15.71
CA LEU A 762 51.19 -15.61 -16.95
C LEU A 762 52.71 -15.90 -16.88
N THR A 763 53.57 -15.05 -17.45
CA THR A 763 54.96 -15.41 -17.81
C THR A 763 56.06 -14.77 -16.97
N ASN A 764 55.89 -13.54 -16.47
CA ASN A 764 56.82 -12.89 -15.56
C ASN A 764 56.11 -11.75 -14.81
N SER A 765 56.83 -11.07 -13.91
CA SER A 765 56.42 -9.78 -13.34
C SER A 765 57.62 -8.83 -13.35
N LEU A 766 57.38 -7.53 -13.20
CA LEU A 766 58.42 -6.51 -13.09
C LEU A 766 58.49 -5.94 -11.67
N TYR A 767 59.61 -5.31 -11.34
CA TYR A 767 59.76 -4.62 -10.06
C TYR A 767 60.56 -3.32 -10.17
N HIS A 768 60.41 -2.45 -9.17
CA HIS A 768 61.18 -1.21 -9.06
C HIS A 768 61.41 -0.85 -7.58
N PHE A 769 62.58 -0.29 -7.26
CA PHE A 769 62.84 0.26 -5.92
C PHE A 769 62.15 1.62 -5.74
N GLY A 770 61.79 2.00 -4.52
CA GLY A 770 61.24 3.33 -4.25
C GLY A 770 62.17 4.46 -4.73
N ASP A 771 61.64 5.43 -5.46
CA ASP A 771 62.41 6.57 -6.01
C ASP A 771 61.69 7.91 -5.84
N GLY A 772 60.72 7.97 -4.92
CA GLY A 772 59.90 9.16 -4.70
C GLY A 772 58.80 9.36 -5.75
N GLY A 773 58.53 8.35 -6.59
CA GLY A 773 57.43 8.36 -7.57
C GLY A 773 57.83 8.86 -8.96
N ALA A 774 59.13 8.91 -9.25
CA ALA A 774 59.63 9.26 -10.57
C ALA A 774 59.36 8.17 -11.62
N SER A 775 59.19 6.93 -11.17
CA SER A 775 58.89 5.78 -12.02
C SER A 775 57.44 5.29 -11.82
N SER A 776 56.90 4.65 -12.84
CA SER A 776 55.54 4.11 -12.79
C SER A 776 55.34 2.93 -13.74
N ALA A 777 54.40 2.05 -13.39
CA ALA A 777 53.87 1.01 -14.26
C ALA A 777 52.39 1.31 -14.52
N THR A 778 51.97 1.31 -15.78
CA THR A 778 50.65 1.81 -16.21
C THR A 778 49.95 0.79 -17.09
N TRP A 779 48.73 0.41 -16.69
CA TRP A 779 47.81 -0.43 -17.47
C TRP A 779 46.67 0.44 -18.01
N ARG A 780 46.51 0.52 -19.34
CA ARG A 780 45.48 1.34 -20.00
C ARG A 780 44.45 0.48 -20.76
N PRO A 781 43.30 0.15 -20.16
CA PRO A 781 42.29 -0.66 -20.84
C PRO A 781 41.64 0.08 -22.01
N SER A 782 41.25 -0.68 -23.03
CA SER A 782 40.23 -0.26 -23.99
C SER A 782 38.86 -0.73 -23.49
N ILE A 783 38.18 0.11 -22.71
CA ILE A 783 36.88 -0.18 -22.11
C ILE A 783 35.81 -0.30 -23.21
N PRO A 784 35.21 -1.48 -23.44
CA PRO A 784 34.28 -1.69 -24.56
C PRO A 784 32.88 -1.13 -24.28
N ARG A 785 32.52 -0.92 -23.02
CA ARG A 785 31.20 -0.45 -22.60
C ARG A 785 31.34 0.45 -21.37
N ALA A 786 30.70 1.62 -21.39
CA ALA A 786 30.68 2.48 -20.22
C ALA A 786 29.88 1.82 -19.07
N GLY A 787 30.33 1.96 -17.83
CA GLY A 787 29.70 1.32 -16.66
C GLY A 787 30.58 1.26 -15.42
N PHE A 788 30.07 0.62 -14.37
CA PHE A 788 30.86 0.23 -13.21
C PHE A 788 31.74 -0.98 -13.54
N TYR A 789 33.01 -0.90 -13.15
CA TYR A 789 33.96 -2.00 -13.21
C TYR A 789 34.59 -2.24 -11.83
N ASP A 790 34.65 -3.50 -11.42
CA ASP A 790 35.53 -3.95 -10.34
C ASP A 790 36.95 -4.08 -10.90
N VAL A 791 37.89 -3.33 -10.31
CA VAL A 791 39.29 -3.28 -10.74
C VAL A 791 40.13 -4.07 -9.76
N TYR A 792 40.83 -5.08 -10.25
CA TYR A 792 41.73 -5.93 -9.48
C TYR A 792 43.17 -5.73 -9.91
N ALA A 793 44.12 -5.97 -9.01
CA ALA A 793 45.53 -6.10 -9.33
C ALA A 793 46.06 -7.46 -8.86
N TRP A 794 47.09 -7.93 -9.58
CA TRP A 794 47.91 -9.08 -9.23
C TRP A 794 49.34 -8.57 -8.96
N TRP A 795 50.02 -9.20 -8.01
CA TRP A 795 51.44 -8.93 -7.74
C TRP A 795 52.15 -10.14 -7.15
N VAL A 796 53.49 -10.11 -7.18
CA VAL A 796 54.32 -11.11 -6.51
C VAL A 796 54.75 -10.61 -5.14
N ALA A 797 54.23 -11.26 -4.11
CA ALA A 797 54.52 -10.91 -2.73
C ALA A 797 55.93 -11.34 -2.30
N SER A 798 56.61 -10.48 -1.53
CA SER A 798 57.90 -10.77 -0.92
C SER A 798 58.15 -9.85 0.28
N SER A 799 59.06 -10.23 1.18
CA SER A 799 59.31 -9.50 2.43
C SER A 799 59.89 -8.09 2.24
N ASN A 800 60.49 -7.81 1.08
CA ASN A 800 61.02 -6.49 0.74
C ASN A 800 60.05 -5.63 -0.10
N ARG A 801 58.80 -6.08 -0.31
CA ARG A 801 57.80 -5.31 -1.06
C ARG A 801 57.25 -4.15 -0.23
N ALA A 802 56.70 -3.16 -0.91
CA ALA A 802 56.06 -2.03 -0.26
C ALA A 802 54.77 -2.46 0.47
N THR A 803 54.63 -2.00 1.72
CA THR A 803 53.42 -2.27 2.53
C THR A 803 52.25 -1.34 2.19
N ALA A 804 52.49 -0.33 1.36
CA ALA A 804 51.51 0.65 0.89
C ALA A 804 51.88 1.12 -0.53
N ALA A 805 51.98 0.17 -1.47
CA ALA A 805 52.22 0.44 -2.89
C ALA A 805 51.01 1.21 -3.50
N PRO A 806 51.19 2.44 -3.97
CA PRO A 806 50.07 3.27 -4.44
C PRO A 806 49.62 2.90 -5.86
N TYR A 807 48.38 2.41 -5.97
CA TYR A 807 47.69 2.23 -7.25
C TYR A 807 46.70 3.37 -7.48
N GLU A 808 46.98 4.22 -8.46
CA GLU A 808 46.10 5.31 -8.90
C GLU A 808 45.17 4.81 -10.02
N VAL A 809 43.86 4.75 -9.75
CA VAL A 809 42.83 4.35 -10.72
C VAL A 809 42.18 5.60 -11.30
N THR A 810 42.44 5.87 -12.57
CA THR A 810 41.78 6.95 -13.33
C THR A 810 40.48 6.41 -13.93
N HIS A 811 39.38 7.05 -13.59
CA HIS A 811 38.01 6.66 -13.92
C HIS A 811 37.18 7.92 -14.28
N ALA A 812 35.92 7.77 -14.71
CA ALA A 812 35.09 8.87 -15.22
C ALA A 812 34.89 10.02 -14.19
N GLY A 813 34.82 9.68 -12.90
CA GLY A 813 34.75 10.66 -11.81
C GLY A 813 36.08 11.27 -11.32
N GLY A 814 37.21 10.99 -11.98
CA GLY A 814 38.55 11.47 -11.56
C GLY A 814 39.54 10.34 -11.26
N THR A 815 40.56 10.61 -10.45
CA THR A 815 41.59 9.62 -10.08
C THR A 815 41.51 9.29 -8.59
N THR A 816 41.38 8.02 -8.26
CA THR A 816 41.37 7.52 -6.87
C THR A 816 42.64 6.73 -6.57
N SER A 817 43.33 7.04 -5.47
CA SER A 817 44.52 6.31 -5.02
C SER A 817 44.16 5.21 -4.02
N THR A 818 44.62 3.99 -4.29
CA THR A 818 44.35 2.77 -3.50
C THR A 818 45.69 2.12 -3.08
N PRO A 819 46.22 2.41 -1.88
CA PRO A 819 47.48 1.82 -1.45
C PRO A 819 47.31 0.33 -1.08
N GLN A 820 48.20 -0.53 -1.58
CA GLN A 820 48.15 -1.98 -1.38
C GLN A 820 49.38 -2.50 -0.65
N ASN A 821 49.18 -3.45 0.26
CA ASN A 821 50.29 -4.15 0.92
C ASN A 821 50.77 -5.31 0.04
N GLN A 822 51.87 -5.10 -0.68
CA GLN A 822 52.44 -6.10 -1.57
C GLN A 822 53.32 -7.14 -0.85
N THR A 823 53.46 -7.12 0.48
CA THR A 823 54.14 -8.20 1.21
C THR A 823 53.24 -9.41 1.46
N ILE A 824 51.95 -9.29 1.19
CA ILE A 824 50.91 -10.30 1.41
C ILE A 824 50.00 -10.40 0.18
N ASN A 825 49.09 -11.38 0.16
CA ASN A 825 48.06 -11.56 -0.87
C ASN A 825 48.57 -11.54 -2.32
N GLY A 826 49.83 -11.93 -2.54
CA GLY A 826 50.37 -12.12 -3.88
C GLY A 826 49.76 -13.36 -4.55
N SER A 827 50.01 -13.50 -5.85
CA SER A 827 49.59 -14.66 -6.64
C SER A 827 48.08 -14.93 -6.65
N GLN A 828 47.29 -13.86 -6.54
CA GLN A 828 45.83 -13.87 -6.61
C GLN A 828 45.30 -12.49 -7.00
N TRP A 829 44.05 -12.41 -7.45
CA TRP A 829 43.39 -11.13 -7.76
C TRP A 829 42.94 -10.42 -6.49
N VAL A 830 43.48 -9.22 -6.24
CA VAL A 830 43.09 -8.37 -5.11
C VAL A 830 42.31 -7.16 -5.61
N LEU A 831 41.12 -6.92 -5.05
CA LEU A 831 40.25 -5.82 -5.44
C LEU A 831 40.84 -4.47 -5.00
N LEU A 832 41.06 -3.57 -5.95
CA LEU A 832 41.42 -2.17 -5.68
C LEU A 832 40.17 -1.33 -5.37
N GLY A 833 39.07 -1.59 -6.07
CA GLY A 833 37.78 -0.94 -5.85
C GLY A 833 36.84 -1.08 -7.05
N ARG A 834 35.65 -0.49 -6.92
CA ARG A 834 34.65 -0.37 -7.98
C ARG A 834 34.59 1.07 -8.49
N PHE A 835 34.75 1.26 -9.79
CA PHE A 835 34.83 2.60 -10.39
C PHE A 835 33.99 2.69 -11.67
N ILE A 836 33.56 3.90 -12.03
CA ILE A 836 32.82 4.16 -13.27
C ILE A 836 33.81 4.45 -14.39
N PHE A 837 33.76 3.70 -15.48
CA PHE A 837 34.55 3.98 -16.67
C PHE A 837 33.65 4.38 -17.83
N ASP A 838 34.11 5.35 -18.62
CA ASP A 838 33.58 5.60 -19.95
C ASP A 838 34.14 4.56 -20.94
N ALA A 839 33.40 4.31 -22.03
CA ALA A 839 33.93 3.51 -23.12
C ALA A 839 35.14 4.20 -23.78
N GLY A 840 36.16 3.43 -24.16
CA GLY A 840 37.42 3.91 -24.73
C GLY A 840 38.61 3.75 -23.79
N THR A 841 39.64 4.59 -23.96
CA THR A 841 40.97 4.44 -23.34
C THR A 841 41.32 5.53 -22.32
N ALA A 842 40.32 6.31 -21.87
CA ALA A 842 40.52 7.37 -20.89
C ALA A 842 40.87 6.83 -19.49
N GLY A 843 40.39 5.63 -19.16
CA GLY A 843 40.69 4.96 -17.90
C GLY A 843 42.11 4.39 -17.83
N ALA A 844 42.67 4.31 -16.63
CA ALA A 844 43.99 3.71 -16.40
C ALA A 844 44.18 3.26 -14.95
N VAL A 845 45.07 2.29 -14.73
CA VAL A 845 45.64 1.99 -13.41
C VAL A 845 47.13 2.29 -13.46
N VAL A 846 47.63 3.08 -12.51
CA VAL A 846 49.04 3.48 -12.42
C VAL A 846 49.59 3.09 -11.07
N LEU A 847 50.57 2.19 -11.06
CA LEU A 847 51.37 1.89 -9.88
C LEU A 847 52.57 2.86 -9.82
N ARG A 848 52.68 3.65 -8.75
CA ARG A 848 53.81 4.57 -8.54
C ARG A 848 54.88 3.96 -7.63
N SER A 849 56.14 4.32 -7.87
CA SER A 849 57.28 4.02 -6.99
C SER A 849 57.48 5.07 -5.87
N SER A 850 56.41 5.78 -5.47
CA SER A 850 56.42 6.76 -4.36
C SER A 850 56.40 6.08 -2.98
N VAL A 851 57.37 5.20 -2.78
CA VAL A 851 57.65 4.47 -1.54
C VAL A 851 59.11 4.70 -1.14
N PRO A 852 59.53 4.39 0.11
CA PRO A 852 60.94 4.50 0.50
C PRO A 852 61.84 3.64 -0.39
N GLY A 853 63.04 4.13 -0.74
CA GLY A 853 63.97 3.40 -1.62
C GLY A 853 64.53 2.09 -1.07
N THR A 854 64.27 1.78 0.20
CA THR A 854 64.52 0.47 0.81
C THR A 854 63.43 -0.56 0.50
N GLN A 855 62.30 -0.14 -0.10
CA GLN A 855 61.17 -0.99 -0.46
C GLN A 855 61.07 -1.15 -1.98
N VAL A 856 60.41 -2.22 -2.40
CA VAL A 856 60.21 -2.57 -3.81
C VAL A 856 58.72 -2.61 -4.14
N VAL A 857 58.32 -2.01 -5.25
CA VAL A 857 56.99 -2.22 -5.86
C VAL A 857 57.07 -3.29 -6.94
N SER A 858 56.04 -4.12 -7.03
CA SER A 858 55.89 -5.20 -8.01
C SER A 858 54.76 -4.85 -8.97
N ALA A 859 55.03 -4.91 -10.27
CA ALA A 859 54.05 -4.69 -11.34
C ALA A 859 53.86 -6.01 -12.12
N ASP A 860 52.62 -6.46 -12.26
CA ASP A 860 52.28 -7.71 -12.92
C ASP A 860 51.03 -7.51 -13.79
N ALA A 861 49.83 -7.83 -13.29
CA ALA A 861 48.61 -7.71 -14.07
C ALA A 861 47.51 -6.89 -13.38
N VAL A 862 46.63 -6.30 -14.18
CA VAL A 862 45.39 -5.63 -13.74
C VAL A 862 44.21 -6.23 -14.49
N ARG A 863 43.08 -6.42 -13.79
CA ARG A 863 41.83 -6.94 -14.37
C ARG A 863 40.68 -5.99 -14.12
N PHE A 864 39.90 -5.72 -15.17
CA PHE A 864 38.66 -4.95 -15.12
C PHE A 864 37.49 -5.91 -15.40
N THR A 865 36.64 -6.11 -14.39
CA THR A 865 35.43 -6.92 -14.50
C THR A 865 34.23 -6.00 -14.57
N TYR A 866 33.46 -6.08 -15.65
CA TYR A 866 32.23 -5.29 -15.79
C TYR A 866 31.22 -5.70 -14.72
N ALA A 867 30.80 -4.76 -13.89
CA ALA A 867 29.88 -5.02 -12.78
C ALA A 867 28.44 -4.70 -13.17
N SER A 868 28.18 -3.49 -13.69
CA SER A 868 26.85 -3.01 -14.04
C SER A 868 26.93 -1.72 -14.85
N PRO A 869 25.85 -1.28 -15.53
CA PRO A 869 25.86 0.02 -16.19
C PRO A 869 25.68 1.18 -15.20
N VAL A 870 25.90 2.42 -15.65
CA VAL A 870 25.60 3.62 -14.85
C VAL A 870 24.08 3.87 -14.83
N PRO A 871 23.43 3.98 -13.65
CA PRO A 871 22.00 4.29 -13.56
C PRO A 871 21.63 5.59 -14.28
N ALA A 872 20.47 5.59 -14.94
CA ALA A 872 19.93 6.81 -15.56
C ALA A 872 19.66 7.87 -14.47
N GLY A 873 20.22 9.08 -14.65
CA GLY A 873 20.05 10.21 -13.72
C GLY A 873 21.22 10.45 -12.74
N LEU A 874 22.24 9.58 -12.72
CA LEU A 874 23.46 9.84 -11.95
C LEU A 874 24.32 10.88 -12.69
N VAL A 875 24.21 12.16 -12.31
CA VAL A 875 25.13 13.21 -12.77
C VAL A 875 26.35 13.18 -11.87
N LEU A 876 27.50 12.77 -12.41
CA LEU A 876 28.78 12.94 -11.73
C LEU A 876 29.06 14.45 -11.63
N LEU A 877 28.85 15.02 -10.45
CA LEU A 877 29.34 16.36 -10.14
C LEU A 877 30.87 16.26 -10.15
N GLY A 878 31.49 16.79 -11.21
CA GLY A 878 32.93 16.94 -11.28
C GLY A 878 33.41 17.75 -10.07
N ALA A 879 34.42 17.22 -9.37
CA ALA A 879 35.10 17.95 -8.32
C ALA A 879 35.95 19.05 -8.96
N ASP A 880 35.48 20.29 -8.88
CA ASP A 880 36.30 21.49 -8.76
C ASP A 880 36.10 22.08 -7.34
#